data_AF-A0A5E6YDF9-F1
#
_entry.id   AF-A0A5E6YDF9-F1
#
_cell.length_a   1.000
_cell.length_b   1.000
_cell.length_c   1.000
_cell.angle_alpha   90.00
_cell.angle_beta   90.00
_cell.angle_gamma   90.00
#
_symmetry.space_group_name_H-M   'P 1'
#
loop_
_entity.id
_entity.type
_entity.pdbx_description
1 polymer ?
#
loop_
_entity_poly.entity_id
_entity_poly.type
_entity_poly.pdbx_seq_one_letter_code
_entity_poly.pdbx_strand_id
1 'polypeptide(L)'
;MIEFFPNKMAGSAPMVMYTTDRRMTLEQWLIEQSPSYQRMESPPISIVLNDELIEAKRWHKVVFKPSDHVEIYREPKGTDPFSITYALFAGAKAVMKMMVPKMPGMPSNSTVQGSPLTEASAKGNKVKLGDTIRQIAGHQKVYPSYLAEPRTWFVSPREQWIEMLLYVSAGDLDIPISKIKVGETPLISLGADARVTIYPPGADVSGDTASMLWYNVAEVGASSSGSAGLQLTVSNSITPSARASAYQFNGETISIPAGAGAFPADWVSGLVIRALAYHEYTVIDGGAGRDIVQGPLEMLNPEVGMPIEVVGANGGLYIVNSYTPYAPAIPPGAGTASTLRGSSAPSRYDFDVTPLSLIVSRGGTAYPVSLITATTDLAGLVSAFNAAKGAAPFIASASLGRLLITETSAYTGLPLTSTDATLFGSSPISSTGTAPTSGSPEQPAEMTLNYDGGAPANGLALGTGLACIGPRGLRYRITASGSSIIEVERLTSAGAVDEDWPGFSYLESVNSVINLDPSSLQGGYRGPFVCSPVGEKVTAIEYSVFAANGLIGLGKKGDMYAISSGHQFEYRDADVAGAWTVLPRWVSGASRDAQGFTFRHELPYPMRPECRLKRLPKIGGANADEVNDDMMWYGLRGLRQIRPTSYPGMTVISAKIRGADRLSAQSESQVNLEATRILPLRSGGAWQAPAPTRDIVPWVLNVLKSLGYTDADIDLEEFDQLHASCVADGQLYDETIDASSIAKEALNNALACGWAELTIANGLIRPVRDEPRAVFEREYGPKTQTYSPQNMTTALKISGPLPSINDYDAVDVEFYSSKSWAWETVECRWPGDLGLKVEKVKLPGVTDRDRAYRWGMRRRGHQLFRSDTYTWATTLAGRNSGYLSFCAVASDTPGLCQSGLLFGVQPVIGGLILESSEPLDWTAGGAHKIGISRLDGTLSGPYPATQIDEFHVRVDDLDFVPSNDPALNSPRLLFGPADKWAYPVLVTSADPSGGNVSMKGMPYDARVYTYDHATAPD
;
A
#
# COMPACT_ATOMS: atom_id res chain seq x y z
N MET A 1 -57.04 7.46 4.61
CA MET A 1 -57.21 6.58 5.79
C MET A 1 -55.84 6.29 6.38
N ILE A 2 -55.68 6.38 7.70
CA ILE A 2 -54.38 6.19 8.36
C ILE A 2 -54.50 5.04 9.37
N GLU A 3 -53.65 4.03 9.27
CA GLU A 3 -53.72 2.81 10.08
C GLU A 3 -52.41 2.61 10.85
N PHE A 4 -52.50 2.38 12.16
CA PHE A 4 -51.34 2.25 13.03
C PHE A 4 -51.18 0.80 13.48
N PHE A 5 -50.12 0.11 13.08
CA PHE A 5 -49.86 -1.30 13.34
C PHE A 5 -48.83 -1.52 14.47
N PRO A 6 -48.97 -2.63 15.24
CA PRO A 6 -48.07 -2.93 16.35
C PRO A 6 -46.67 -3.35 15.90
N ASN A 7 -46.55 -3.90 14.69
CA ASN A 7 -45.33 -4.40 14.06
C ASN A 7 -45.62 -4.71 12.57
N LYS A 8 -44.59 -5.06 11.80
CA LYS A 8 -44.68 -5.38 10.35
C LYS A 8 -45.00 -6.86 10.03
N MET A 9 -45.45 -7.68 11.00
CA MET A 9 -45.78 -9.08 10.72
C MET A 9 -47.05 -9.19 9.89
N ALA A 10 -47.01 -10.03 8.85
CA ALA A 10 -48.13 -10.27 7.95
C ALA A 10 -49.37 -10.78 8.73
N GLY A 11 -50.53 -10.17 8.49
CA GLY A 11 -51.78 -10.48 9.17
C GLY A 11 -52.02 -9.73 10.50
N SER A 12 -51.12 -8.81 10.89
CA SER A 12 -51.36 -7.92 12.03
C SER A 12 -52.53 -6.99 11.76
N ALA A 13 -53.51 -6.94 12.66
CA ALA A 13 -54.57 -5.94 12.61
C ALA A 13 -54.04 -4.57 13.06
N PRO A 14 -54.56 -3.45 12.51
CA PRO A 14 -54.19 -2.12 12.99
C PRO A 14 -54.66 -1.95 14.44
N MET A 15 -53.78 -1.43 15.29
CA MET A 15 -54.08 -1.05 16.67
C MET A 15 -55.07 0.12 16.74
N VAL A 16 -54.91 1.09 15.84
CA VAL A 16 -55.74 2.31 15.79
C VAL A 16 -55.89 2.76 14.34
N MET A 17 -57.06 3.29 13.99
CA MET A 17 -57.34 3.89 12.69
C MET A 17 -57.73 5.37 12.85
N TYR A 18 -57.22 6.23 11.96
CA TYR A 18 -57.52 7.65 11.91
C TYR A 18 -58.00 8.08 10.51
N THR A 19 -58.74 9.19 10.47
CA THR A 19 -59.14 9.87 9.25
C THR A 19 -58.64 11.32 9.27
N THR A 20 -58.41 11.88 8.08
CA THR A 20 -58.07 13.30 7.89
C THR A 20 -59.00 13.89 6.84
N ASP A 21 -59.37 15.16 6.99
CA ASP A 21 -60.23 15.92 6.08
C ASP A 21 -59.43 16.90 5.19
N ARG A 22 -58.14 17.09 5.48
CA ARG A 22 -57.27 18.07 4.83
C ARG A 22 -55.94 17.46 4.39
N ARG A 23 -55.29 18.12 3.42
CA ARG A 23 -53.94 17.77 2.97
C ARG A 23 -52.92 18.27 3.98
N MET A 24 -51.95 17.42 4.34
CA MET A 24 -50.85 17.78 5.23
C MET A 24 -49.63 16.88 4.96
N THR A 25 -48.47 17.24 5.49
CA THR A 25 -47.30 16.37 5.46
C THR A 25 -47.44 15.24 6.48
N LEU A 26 -46.75 14.12 6.24
CA LEU A 26 -46.66 13.02 7.22
C LEU A 26 -46.13 13.53 8.56
N GLU A 27 -45.13 14.41 8.52
CA GLU A 27 -44.59 15.04 9.73
C GLU A 27 -45.59 15.95 10.44
N GLN A 28 -46.32 16.79 9.71
CA GLN A 28 -47.31 17.69 10.32
C GLN A 28 -48.40 16.87 11.03
N TRP A 29 -48.81 15.75 10.43
CA TRP A 29 -49.74 14.83 11.07
C TRP A 29 -49.17 14.24 12.38
N LEU A 30 -47.91 13.81 12.38
CA LEU A 30 -47.24 13.29 13.59
C LEU A 30 -47.14 14.34 14.71
N ILE A 31 -46.83 15.60 14.37
CA ILE A 31 -46.78 16.71 15.34
C ILE A 31 -48.16 16.95 15.96
N GLU A 32 -49.22 16.86 15.15
CA GLU A 32 -50.60 17.04 15.63
C GLU A 32 -51.04 15.91 16.55
N GLN A 33 -50.62 14.66 16.29
CA GLN A 33 -50.92 13.52 17.17
C GLN A 33 -50.01 13.45 18.41
N SER A 34 -48.77 13.93 18.31
CA SER A 34 -47.78 13.93 19.37
C SER A 34 -47.01 15.25 19.39
N PRO A 35 -47.43 16.24 20.21
CA PRO A 35 -46.75 17.54 20.30
C PRO A 35 -45.28 17.46 20.73
N SER A 36 -44.86 16.34 21.34
CA SER A 36 -43.48 16.04 21.72
C SER A 36 -42.64 15.46 20.58
N TYR A 37 -43.19 15.27 19.38
CA TYR A 37 -42.47 14.74 18.23
C TYR A 37 -41.26 15.63 17.90
N GLN A 38 -40.11 14.99 17.70
CA GLN A 38 -38.89 15.60 17.21
C GLN A 38 -38.35 14.75 16.07
N ARG A 39 -37.70 15.38 15.08
CA ARG A 39 -37.06 14.64 13.99
C ARG A 39 -35.93 13.78 14.54
N MET A 40 -35.98 12.50 14.20
CA MET A 40 -34.95 11.52 14.55
C MET A 40 -34.39 10.91 13.26
N GLU A 41 -33.11 10.56 13.26
CA GLU A 41 -32.48 9.88 12.13
C GLU A 41 -33.02 8.44 11.98
N SER A 42 -33.33 7.78 13.10
CA SER A 42 -34.01 6.49 13.18
C SER A 42 -35.22 6.59 14.13
N PRO A 43 -36.39 7.00 13.63
CA PRO A 43 -37.61 7.06 14.44
C PRO A 43 -38.12 5.65 14.76
N PRO A 44 -38.81 5.46 15.91
CA PRO A 44 -39.33 4.14 16.34
C PRO A 44 -40.57 3.67 15.54
N ILE A 45 -40.82 4.28 14.39
CA ILE A 45 -41.94 3.98 13.50
C ILE A 45 -41.48 4.07 12.04
N SER A 46 -42.14 3.36 11.15
CA SER A 46 -42.01 3.52 9.69
C SER A 46 -43.36 3.84 9.08
N ILE A 47 -43.37 4.62 8.00
CA ILE A 47 -44.61 5.06 7.35
C ILE A 47 -44.61 4.59 5.89
N VAL A 48 -45.67 3.87 5.51
CA VAL A 48 -45.99 3.48 4.13
C VAL A 48 -47.15 4.38 3.66
N LEU A 49 -47.02 4.93 2.47
CA LEU A 49 -48.04 5.76 1.82
C LEU A 49 -48.40 5.12 0.49
N ASN A 50 -49.64 4.66 0.33
CA ASN A 50 -50.14 3.98 -0.88
C ASN A 50 -49.19 2.86 -1.34
N ASP A 51 -48.89 1.92 -0.43
CA ASP A 51 -47.97 0.79 -0.65
C ASP A 51 -46.48 1.16 -0.87
N GLU A 52 -46.11 2.44 -0.74
CA GLU A 52 -44.71 2.91 -0.86
C GLU A 52 -44.13 3.31 0.51
N LEU A 53 -43.01 2.69 0.90
CA LEU A 53 -42.30 3.04 2.13
C LEU A 53 -41.62 4.42 1.99
N ILE A 54 -41.95 5.34 2.90
CA ILE A 54 -41.37 6.69 2.91
C ILE A 54 -40.24 6.78 3.93
N GLU A 55 -39.03 7.11 3.46
CA GLU A 55 -37.87 7.40 4.29
C GLU A 55 -38.17 8.47 5.37
N ALA A 56 -37.75 8.23 6.61
CA ALA A 56 -37.95 9.15 7.74
C ALA A 56 -37.50 10.58 7.44
N LYS A 57 -36.33 10.75 6.78
CA LYS A 57 -35.80 12.06 6.37
C LYS A 57 -36.71 12.82 5.39
N ARG A 58 -37.69 12.15 4.76
CA ARG A 58 -38.62 12.74 3.77
C ARG A 58 -40.01 13.05 4.35
N TRP A 59 -40.34 12.67 5.58
CA TRP A 59 -41.69 12.89 6.15
C TRP A 59 -42.11 14.36 6.19
N HIS A 60 -41.15 15.28 6.30
CA HIS A 60 -41.41 16.72 6.25
C HIS A 60 -41.74 17.26 4.84
N LYS A 61 -41.45 16.48 3.79
CA LYS A 61 -41.68 16.86 2.39
C LYS A 61 -42.87 16.13 1.76
N VAL A 62 -43.15 14.91 2.22
CA VAL A 62 -44.19 14.06 1.65
C VAL A 62 -45.55 14.46 2.18
N VAL A 63 -46.41 14.94 1.27
CA VAL A 63 -47.78 15.37 1.53
C VAL A 63 -48.74 14.25 1.13
N PHE A 64 -49.72 13.97 1.99
CA PHE A 64 -50.81 13.04 1.68
C PHE A 64 -52.17 13.77 1.73
N LYS A 65 -53.14 13.26 0.96
CA LYS A 65 -54.54 13.74 0.90
C LYS A 65 -55.48 12.75 1.60
N PRO A 66 -56.71 13.15 1.97
CA PRO A 66 -57.69 12.27 2.62
C PRO A 66 -57.95 10.92 1.93
N SER A 67 -57.86 10.88 0.60
CA SER A 67 -58.05 9.67 -0.19
C SER A 67 -56.85 8.71 -0.19
N ASP A 68 -55.68 9.14 0.32
CA ASP A 68 -54.50 8.29 0.39
C ASP A 68 -54.58 7.35 1.58
N HIS A 69 -53.96 6.18 1.45
CA HIS A 69 -53.82 5.18 2.49
C HIS A 69 -52.44 5.28 3.11
N VAL A 70 -52.40 5.52 4.42
CA VAL A 70 -51.16 5.68 5.19
C VAL A 70 -51.12 4.57 6.22
N GLU A 71 -50.06 3.79 6.23
CA GLU A 71 -49.84 2.75 7.24
C GLU A 71 -48.61 3.12 8.07
N ILE A 72 -48.73 3.06 9.39
CA ILE A 72 -47.67 3.39 10.32
C ILE A 72 -47.36 2.16 11.15
N TYR A 73 -46.13 1.69 11.12
CA TYR A 73 -45.70 0.49 11.84
C TYR A 73 -44.75 0.87 12.96
N ARG A 74 -44.98 0.36 14.17
CA ARG A 74 -44.00 0.47 15.26
C ARG A 74 -42.80 -0.43 14.97
N GLU A 75 -41.59 0.14 15.04
CA GLU A 75 -40.33 -0.58 14.84
C GLU A 75 -39.56 -0.77 16.15
N PRO A 76 -38.93 -1.93 16.38
CA PRO A 76 -37.84 -2.04 17.33
C PRO A 76 -36.64 -1.21 16.82
N LYS A 77 -35.95 -0.49 17.70
CA LYS A 77 -34.81 0.35 17.31
C LYS A 77 -33.73 -0.48 16.60
N GLY A 78 -33.11 0.06 15.54
CA GLY A 78 -31.96 -0.57 14.87
C GLY A 78 -32.28 -1.51 13.69
N THR A 79 -33.52 -1.59 13.22
CA THR A 79 -33.83 -2.17 11.90
C THR A 79 -33.74 -1.10 10.81
N ASP A 80 -32.92 -1.32 9.79
CA ASP A 80 -32.91 -0.47 8.58
C ASP A 80 -34.29 -0.51 7.90
N PRO A 81 -34.98 0.64 7.70
CA PRO A 81 -36.33 0.69 7.14
C PRO A 81 -36.50 -0.09 5.82
N PHE A 82 -35.42 -0.22 5.03
CA PHE A 82 -35.45 -0.81 3.69
C PHE A 82 -35.37 -2.34 3.65
N SER A 83 -34.92 -2.99 4.72
CA SER A 83 -34.56 -4.43 4.71
C SER A 83 -35.75 -5.38 4.94
N ILE A 84 -36.95 -4.86 5.25
CA ILE A 84 -38.14 -5.67 5.60
C ILE A 84 -39.22 -5.65 4.49
N THR A 85 -39.04 -4.85 3.44
CA THR A 85 -40.03 -4.67 2.36
C THR A 85 -40.24 -5.93 1.51
N TYR A 86 -39.30 -6.89 1.51
CA TYR A 86 -39.42 -8.09 0.68
C TYR A 86 -40.33 -9.19 1.29
N ALA A 87 -40.66 -9.12 2.58
CA ALA A 87 -41.48 -10.14 3.23
C ALA A 87 -42.99 -9.99 2.95
N LEU A 88 -43.43 -8.79 2.56
CA LEU A 88 -44.86 -8.48 2.40
C LEU A 88 -45.43 -8.85 1.01
N PHE A 89 -44.58 -9.00 -0.03
CA PHE A 89 -45.02 -9.20 -1.42
C PHE A 89 -45.08 -10.66 -1.90
N ALA A 90 -44.78 -11.65 -1.05
CA ALA A 90 -44.87 -13.07 -1.42
C ALA A 90 -46.22 -13.72 -1.04
N GLY A 91 -47.32 -13.02 -1.32
CA GLY A 91 -48.68 -13.53 -1.16
C GLY A 91 -49.03 -14.57 -2.23
N ALA A 92 -48.57 -15.82 -2.06
CA ALA A 92 -49.18 -17.03 -2.65
C ALA A 92 -48.44 -18.35 -2.31
N LYS A 93 -47.19 -18.33 -1.81
CA LYS A 93 -46.41 -19.57 -1.52
C LYS A 93 -46.18 -19.89 -0.04
N ALA A 94 -46.66 -19.05 0.88
CA ALA A 94 -46.36 -19.14 2.31
C ALA A 94 -47.22 -20.14 3.10
N VAL A 95 -48.35 -20.62 2.55
CA VAL A 95 -49.35 -21.37 3.35
C VAL A 95 -48.81 -22.69 3.90
N MET A 96 -47.89 -23.38 3.21
CA MET A 96 -47.29 -24.62 3.73
C MET A 96 -46.17 -24.40 4.78
N LYS A 97 -45.46 -23.27 4.73
CA LYS A 97 -44.42 -22.92 5.74
C LYS A 97 -45.02 -22.37 7.04
N MET A 98 -46.29 -21.94 7.02
CA MET A 98 -46.95 -21.29 8.14
C MET A 98 -47.56 -22.27 9.17
N MET A 99 -47.61 -23.57 8.85
CA MET A 99 -48.16 -24.61 9.73
C MET A 99 -47.11 -25.36 10.58
N VAL A 100 -45.81 -25.15 10.34
CA VAL A 100 -44.76 -25.76 11.17
C VAL A 100 -44.23 -24.71 12.15
N PRO A 101 -44.29 -24.93 13.47
CA PRO A 101 -43.70 -24.03 14.44
C PRO A 101 -42.22 -23.81 14.11
N LYS A 102 -41.76 -22.55 14.18
CA LYS A 102 -40.33 -22.23 14.07
C LYS A 102 -39.60 -22.99 15.19
N MET A 103 -38.78 -23.97 14.83
CA MET A 103 -38.11 -24.81 15.83
C MET A 103 -37.01 -24.01 16.55
N PRO A 104 -36.90 -24.13 17.88
CA PRO A 104 -35.94 -23.36 18.68
C PRO A 104 -34.49 -23.50 18.24
N GLY A 105 -33.74 -22.40 18.32
CA GLY A 105 -32.29 -22.42 18.15
C GLY A 105 -31.83 -22.83 16.75
N MET A 106 -32.71 -22.73 15.74
CA MET A 106 -32.35 -23.02 14.35
C MET A 106 -31.51 -21.87 13.76
N PRO A 107 -30.35 -22.14 13.13
CA PRO A 107 -29.66 -21.12 12.37
C PRO A 107 -30.56 -20.66 11.23
N SER A 108 -30.37 -19.41 10.81
CA SER A 108 -31.08 -18.87 9.67
C SER A 108 -30.53 -19.49 8.38
N ASN A 109 -31.29 -20.41 7.80
CA ASN A 109 -31.04 -20.82 6.43
C ASN A 109 -31.52 -19.73 5.47
N SER A 110 -30.75 -18.63 5.37
CA SER A 110 -30.84 -17.77 4.21
C SER A 110 -30.39 -18.58 3.00
N THR A 111 -31.26 -18.72 2.01
CA THR A 111 -30.88 -19.15 0.67
C THR A 111 -29.99 -18.08 0.06
N VAL A 112 -28.73 -18.04 0.51
CA VAL A 112 -27.67 -17.35 -0.21
C VAL A 112 -27.49 -18.17 -1.48
N GLN A 113 -28.00 -17.63 -2.58
CA GLN A 113 -27.66 -18.06 -3.92
C GLN A 113 -26.15 -18.24 -3.96
N GLY A 114 -25.72 -19.50 -4.16
CA GLY A 114 -24.32 -19.86 -4.00
C GLY A 114 -23.45 -18.89 -4.78
N SER A 115 -22.56 -18.19 -4.07
CA SER A 115 -21.34 -17.73 -4.70
C SER A 115 -20.76 -18.95 -5.41
N PRO A 116 -20.35 -18.81 -6.69
CA PRO A 116 -19.89 -19.95 -7.47
C PRO A 116 -18.86 -20.75 -6.66
N LEU A 117 -18.91 -22.07 -6.84
CA LEU A 117 -17.95 -23.05 -6.32
C LEU A 117 -16.53 -22.79 -6.89
N THR A 118 -15.98 -21.60 -6.69
CA THR A 118 -14.65 -21.18 -7.17
C THR A 118 -14.11 -19.97 -6.39
N GLU A 119 -14.26 -19.90 -5.06
CA GLU A 119 -13.41 -18.98 -4.26
C GLU A 119 -12.93 -19.54 -2.91
N ALA A 120 -13.55 -20.61 -2.40
CA ALA A 120 -13.18 -21.24 -1.12
C ALA A 120 -11.82 -21.99 -1.11
N SER A 121 -11.02 -21.92 -2.19
CA SER A 121 -9.78 -22.71 -2.35
C SER A 121 -8.57 -21.92 -2.87
N ALA A 122 -8.54 -20.60 -2.76
CA ALA A 122 -7.28 -19.86 -2.97
C ALA A 122 -6.73 -19.45 -1.60
N LYS A 123 -6.09 -20.41 -0.91
CA LYS A 123 -5.25 -20.13 0.27
C LYS A 123 -4.22 -19.06 -0.13
N GLY A 124 -4.36 -17.85 0.38
CA GLY A 124 -3.49 -16.72 0.04
C GLY A 124 -4.06 -15.38 0.53
N ASN A 125 -3.17 -14.44 0.81
CA ASN A 125 -3.52 -13.06 1.12
C ASN A 125 -4.05 -12.38 -0.16
N LYS A 126 -5.15 -11.65 -0.06
CA LYS A 126 -5.81 -11.00 -1.20
C LYS A 126 -6.23 -9.57 -0.88
N VAL A 127 -6.33 -8.74 -1.93
CA VAL A 127 -6.99 -7.44 -1.86
C VAL A 127 -8.50 -7.67 -1.92
N LYS A 128 -9.25 -7.09 -0.99
CA LYS A 128 -10.72 -7.21 -0.87
C LYS A 128 -11.36 -5.82 -0.89
N LEU A 129 -11.32 -5.15 -2.05
CA LEU A 129 -11.83 -3.77 -2.18
C LEU A 129 -13.36 -3.78 -2.34
N GLY A 130 -14.07 -3.08 -1.45
CA GLY A 130 -15.54 -3.00 -1.48
C GLY A 130 -16.26 -4.16 -0.77
N ASP A 131 -15.52 -5.20 -0.37
CA ASP A 131 -16.06 -6.29 0.44
C ASP A 131 -16.39 -5.85 1.88
N THR A 132 -17.21 -6.65 2.56
CA THR A 132 -17.50 -6.43 3.98
C THR A 132 -16.22 -6.60 4.82
N ILE A 133 -16.02 -5.73 5.81
CA ILE A 133 -14.90 -5.86 6.75
C ILE A 133 -15.11 -7.10 7.60
N ARG A 134 -14.14 -8.04 7.54
CA ARG A 134 -14.19 -9.29 8.30
C ARG A 134 -14.33 -9.04 9.81
N GLN A 135 -15.28 -9.71 10.43
CA GLN A 135 -15.33 -9.90 11.88
C GLN A 135 -14.98 -11.35 12.25
N ILE A 136 -14.28 -11.53 13.36
CA ILE A 136 -13.99 -12.84 13.94
C ILE A 136 -14.76 -12.94 15.24
N ALA A 137 -15.62 -13.95 15.34
CA ALA A 137 -16.19 -14.42 16.59
C ALA A 137 -15.37 -15.60 17.10
N GLY A 138 -15.13 -15.63 18.42
CA GLY A 138 -14.36 -16.69 19.07
C GLY A 138 -12.96 -16.87 18.47
N HIS A 139 -12.62 -18.11 18.11
CA HIS A 139 -11.29 -18.51 17.65
C HIS A 139 -11.31 -19.05 16.21
N GLN A 140 -10.54 -18.42 15.31
CA GLN A 140 -10.52 -18.77 13.89
C GLN A 140 -9.13 -18.68 13.26
N LYS A 141 -8.89 -19.50 12.22
CA LYS A 141 -7.77 -19.36 11.30
C LYS A 141 -8.11 -18.38 10.22
N VAL A 142 -7.26 -17.38 10.03
CA VAL A 142 -7.48 -16.30 9.08
C VAL A 142 -6.32 -16.20 8.11
N TYR A 143 -6.66 -15.95 6.84
CA TYR A 143 -5.76 -15.43 5.83
C TYR A 143 -6.02 -13.92 5.75
N PRO A 144 -5.13 -13.09 6.32
CA PRO A 144 -5.29 -11.64 6.30
C PRO A 144 -5.30 -11.08 4.88
N SER A 145 -5.82 -9.87 4.74
CA SER A 145 -6.00 -9.22 3.44
C SER A 145 -5.13 -7.99 3.31
N TYR A 146 -4.62 -7.70 2.11
CA TYR A 146 -3.70 -6.57 1.88
C TYR A 146 -4.40 -5.22 2.10
N LEU A 147 -3.78 -4.36 2.92
CA LEU A 147 -4.12 -2.94 3.06
C LEU A 147 -3.25 -2.03 2.19
N ALA A 148 -2.03 -2.48 1.91
CA ALA A 148 -1.08 -1.84 1.01
C ALA A 148 -0.55 -2.87 0.01
N GLU A 149 -0.15 -2.41 -1.17
CA GLU A 149 0.53 -3.29 -2.13
C GLU A 149 1.83 -3.83 -1.50
N PRO A 150 2.10 -5.14 -1.59
CA PRO A 150 3.33 -5.70 -1.07
C PRO A 150 4.54 -5.12 -1.81
N ARG A 151 5.59 -4.80 -1.06
CA ARG A 151 6.85 -4.28 -1.62
C ARG A 151 7.94 -5.32 -1.47
N THR A 152 8.64 -5.61 -2.58
CA THR A 152 9.82 -6.47 -2.59
C THR A 152 11.08 -5.68 -2.92
N TRP A 153 12.17 -5.91 -2.20
CA TRP A 153 13.44 -5.25 -2.48
C TRP A 153 14.64 -6.15 -2.17
N PHE A 154 15.76 -5.90 -2.84
CA PHE A 154 17.03 -6.58 -2.57
C PHE A 154 17.82 -5.79 -1.54
N VAL A 155 18.13 -6.40 -0.39
CA VAL A 155 19.03 -5.83 0.64
C VAL A 155 20.49 -6.09 0.27
N SER A 156 20.75 -7.26 -0.30
CA SER A 156 22.02 -7.63 -0.92
C SER A 156 21.75 -8.38 -2.22
N PRO A 157 22.76 -8.59 -3.09
CA PRO A 157 22.53 -9.17 -4.42
C PRO A 157 21.75 -10.48 -4.43
N ARG A 158 21.81 -11.27 -3.35
CA ARG A 158 21.16 -12.59 -3.24
C ARG A 158 20.11 -12.67 -2.13
N GLU A 159 19.71 -11.52 -1.59
CA GLU A 159 18.79 -11.44 -0.47
C GLU A 159 17.65 -10.50 -0.80
N GLN A 160 16.50 -11.10 -1.15
CA GLN A 160 15.26 -10.39 -1.36
C GLN A 160 14.42 -10.40 -0.09
N TRP A 161 13.74 -9.30 0.19
CA TRP A 161 12.74 -9.21 1.25
C TRP A 161 11.42 -8.79 0.65
N ILE A 162 10.33 -9.28 1.24
CA ILE A 162 8.96 -8.81 1.02
C ILE A 162 8.44 -8.18 2.31
N GLU A 163 7.80 -7.02 2.19
CA GLU A 163 7.04 -6.41 3.26
C GLU A 163 5.57 -6.29 2.87
N MET A 164 4.70 -6.55 3.85
CA MET A 164 3.26 -6.59 3.66
C MET A 164 2.58 -5.91 4.84
N LEU A 165 1.56 -5.10 4.55
CA LEU A 165 0.61 -4.62 5.54
C LEU A 165 -0.73 -5.31 5.31
N LEU A 166 -1.20 -6.02 6.33
CA LEU A 166 -2.35 -6.90 6.24
C LEU A 166 -3.39 -6.57 7.31
N TYR A 167 -4.67 -6.45 6.94
CA TYR A 167 -5.75 -6.44 7.92
C TYR A 167 -6.19 -7.86 8.26
N VAL A 168 -6.43 -8.10 9.55
CA VAL A 168 -6.89 -9.40 10.06
C VAL A 168 -8.41 -9.38 10.22
N SER A 169 -8.92 -8.51 11.08
CA SER A 169 -10.35 -8.36 11.40
C SER A 169 -10.66 -7.01 12.05
N ALA A 170 -11.93 -6.62 12.07
CA ALA A 170 -12.42 -5.52 12.90
C ALA A 170 -12.34 -5.86 14.40
N GLY A 171 -11.91 -4.90 15.22
CA GLY A 171 -11.75 -4.95 16.69
C GLY A 171 -10.54 -5.76 17.18
N ASP A 172 -10.36 -5.82 18.49
CA ASP A 172 -9.21 -6.44 19.14
C ASP A 172 -9.18 -7.97 19.02
N LEU A 173 -7.96 -8.51 18.89
CA LEU A 173 -7.68 -9.93 18.77
C LEU A 173 -6.45 -10.29 19.62
N ASP A 174 -6.51 -11.46 20.24
CA ASP A 174 -5.34 -12.16 20.76
C ASP A 174 -4.76 -13.03 19.64
N ILE A 175 -3.54 -12.72 19.23
CA ILE A 175 -2.82 -13.40 18.15
C ILE A 175 -1.50 -13.93 18.71
N PRO A 176 -1.45 -15.19 19.15
CA PRO A 176 -0.20 -15.78 19.63
C PRO A 176 0.82 -15.86 18.49
N ILE A 177 2.03 -15.33 18.71
CA ILE A 177 3.10 -15.33 17.68
C ILE A 177 3.42 -16.75 17.20
N SER A 178 3.32 -17.76 18.08
CA SER A 178 3.51 -19.18 17.74
C SER A 178 2.48 -19.75 16.77
N LYS A 179 1.35 -19.05 16.56
CA LYS A 179 0.26 -19.43 15.67
C LYS A 179 0.28 -18.67 14.34
N ILE A 180 1.23 -17.78 14.14
CA ILE A 180 1.46 -17.11 12.86
C ILE A 180 2.33 -18.03 11.99
N LYS A 181 1.91 -18.21 10.73
CA LYS A 181 2.60 -19.05 9.75
C LYS A 181 2.75 -18.32 8.41
N VAL A 182 3.79 -18.70 7.68
CA VAL A 182 3.98 -18.34 6.28
C VAL A 182 3.91 -19.64 5.46
N GLY A 183 2.87 -19.80 4.65
CA GLY A 183 2.46 -21.11 4.15
C GLY A 183 2.12 -22.03 5.32
N GLU A 184 2.76 -23.19 5.41
CA GLU A 184 2.61 -24.10 6.57
C GLU A 184 3.72 -23.96 7.61
N THR A 185 4.71 -23.09 7.38
CA THR A 185 5.88 -22.92 8.25
C THR A 185 5.57 -21.94 9.38
N PRO A 186 5.69 -22.33 10.66
CA PRO A 186 5.55 -21.41 11.79
C PRO A 186 6.57 -20.26 11.73
N LEU A 187 6.14 -19.03 12.03
CA LEU A 187 6.98 -17.84 12.00
C LEU A 187 8.22 -17.99 12.89
N ILE A 188 8.06 -18.62 14.06
CA ILE A 188 9.15 -18.88 15.02
C ILE A 188 10.28 -19.73 14.43
N SER A 189 9.98 -20.60 13.45
CA SER A 189 10.97 -21.45 12.79
C SER A 189 11.82 -20.70 11.78
N LEU A 190 11.39 -19.50 11.36
CA LEU A 190 12.10 -18.63 10.42
C LEU A 190 13.12 -17.72 11.13
N GLY A 191 13.07 -17.60 12.46
CA GLY A 191 14.04 -16.83 13.25
C GLY A 191 14.18 -15.39 12.75
N ALA A 192 15.40 -14.97 12.42
CA ALA A 192 15.68 -13.61 11.95
C ALA A 192 15.19 -13.32 10.52
N ASP A 193 14.83 -14.36 9.75
CA ASP A 193 14.38 -14.26 8.36
C ASP A 193 12.90 -13.89 8.22
N ALA A 194 12.16 -13.74 9.33
CA ALA A 194 10.81 -13.20 9.33
C ALA A 194 10.53 -12.35 10.57
N ARG A 195 9.83 -11.23 10.40
CA ARG A 195 9.43 -10.31 11.48
C ARG A 195 7.97 -9.94 11.30
N VAL A 196 7.21 -9.99 12.38
CA VAL A 196 5.80 -9.58 12.38
C VAL A 196 5.55 -8.62 13.54
N THR A 197 4.81 -7.55 13.25
CA THR A 197 4.31 -6.62 14.27
C THR A 197 2.79 -6.64 14.22
N ILE A 198 2.16 -6.75 15.39
CA ILE A 198 0.69 -6.71 15.54
C ILE A 198 0.31 -5.33 16.06
N TYR A 199 -0.60 -4.68 15.35
CA TYR A 199 -1.14 -3.37 15.67
C TYR A 199 -2.60 -3.52 16.09
N PRO A 200 -2.96 -3.19 17.34
CA PRO A 200 -4.36 -3.17 17.76
C PRO A 200 -5.14 -2.07 17.01
N PRO A 201 -6.48 -2.10 17.05
CA PRO A 201 -7.34 -1.09 16.44
C PRO A 201 -6.90 0.35 16.74
N GLY A 202 -6.68 1.14 15.68
CA GLY A 202 -6.29 2.55 15.81
C GLY A 202 -4.84 2.81 16.22
N ALA A 203 -4.00 1.79 16.39
CA ALA A 203 -2.57 1.99 16.66
C ALA A 203 -1.87 2.69 15.49
N ASP A 204 -0.83 3.47 15.82
CA ASP A 204 -0.01 4.18 14.83
C ASP A 204 0.90 3.20 14.08
N VAL A 205 0.76 3.17 12.75
CA VAL A 205 1.57 2.38 11.81
C VAL A 205 2.53 3.25 11.00
N SER A 206 2.60 4.56 11.26
CA SER A 206 3.40 5.49 10.47
C SER A 206 4.90 5.21 10.53
N GLY A 207 5.39 4.65 11.64
CA GLY A 207 6.77 4.21 11.83
C GLY A 207 7.15 2.94 11.05
N ASP A 208 6.17 2.19 10.53
CA ASP A 208 6.42 0.99 9.75
C ASP A 208 6.58 1.31 8.26
N THR A 209 7.58 0.72 7.61
CA THR A 209 7.77 0.84 6.17
C THR A 209 6.71 0.05 5.39
N ALA A 210 6.14 -1.00 5.98
CA ALA A 210 5.07 -1.78 5.35
C ALA A 210 3.79 -0.96 5.12
N SER A 211 3.57 0.12 5.90
CA SER A 211 2.43 1.03 5.69
C SER A 211 2.65 2.05 4.58
N MET A 212 3.84 2.09 3.97
CA MET A 212 4.10 2.94 2.80
C MET A 212 3.27 2.47 1.61
N LEU A 213 2.49 3.39 1.02
CA LEU A 213 1.67 3.09 -0.14
C LEU A 213 2.48 3.26 -1.42
N TRP A 214 3.01 2.13 -1.90
CA TRP A 214 3.69 2.05 -3.19
C TRP A 214 2.68 1.81 -4.31
N TYR A 215 2.92 2.46 -5.44
CA TYR A 215 2.26 2.17 -6.70
C TYR A 215 3.22 1.35 -7.56
N ASN A 216 2.88 0.08 -7.81
CA ASN A 216 3.63 -0.78 -8.73
C ASN A 216 3.28 -0.47 -10.19
N VAL A 217 4.30 -0.22 -11.03
CA VAL A 217 4.10 -0.01 -12.47
C VAL A 217 3.93 -1.35 -13.18
N ALA A 218 2.73 -1.61 -13.71
CA ALA A 218 2.36 -2.91 -14.27
C ALA A 218 3.18 -3.31 -15.52
N GLU A 219 3.69 -2.32 -16.26
CA GLU A 219 4.53 -2.53 -17.44
C GLU A 219 5.92 -3.07 -17.10
N VAL A 220 6.36 -2.95 -15.84
CA VAL A 220 7.68 -3.34 -15.37
C VAL A 220 7.56 -4.36 -14.24
N GLY A 221 7.87 -5.62 -14.52
CA GLY A 221 7.87 -6.67 -13.51
C GLY A 221 7.90 -8.07 -14.07
N ALA A 222 8.07 -9.05 -13.19
CA ALA A 222 7.94 -10.45 -13.57
C ALA A 222 6.48 -10.76 -13.94
N SER A 223 6.25 -11.33 -15.12
CA SER A 223 4.91 -11.77 -15.51
C SER A 223 4.52 -13.03 -14.73
N SER A 224 3.21 -13.25 -14.52
CA SER A 224 2.66 -14.51 -13.98
C SER A 224 3.00 -15.75 -14.83
N SER A 225 3.60 -15.55 -16.01
CA SER A 225 4.12 -16.55 -16.93
C SER A 225 5.63 -16.83 -16.81
N GLY A 226 6.33 -16.27 -15.81
CA GLY A 226 7.72 -16.64 -15.47
C GLY A 226 8.83 -15.85 -16.16
N SER A 227 8.54 -14.70 -16.80
CA SER A 227 9.59 -13.79 -17.27
C SER A 227 10.16 -12.97 -16.12
N ALA A 228 11.48 -12.78 -16.05
CA ALA A 228 12.18 -12.06 -14.97
C ALA A 228 12.13 -10.51 -15.07
N GLY A 229 11.32 -9.95 -15.96
CA GLY A 229 11.20 -8.51 -16.21
C GLY A 229 11.46 -8.10 -17.66
N LEU A 230 11.67 -6.80 -17.92
CA LEU A 230 12.00 -6.29 -19.26
C LEU A 230 13.51 -6.34 -19.49
N GLN A 231 13.99 -7.14 -20.44
CA GLN A 231 15.42 -7.17 -20.78
C GLN A 231 15.91 -5.79 -21.22
N LEU A 232 16.96 -5.30 -20.55
CA LEU A 232 17.57 -4.03 -20.90
C LEU A 232 18.30 -4.17 -22.23
N THR A 233 18.05 -3.24 -23.14
CA THR A 233 18.75 -3.18 -24.41
C THR A 233 19.80 -2.08 -24.36
N VAL A 234 20.91 -2.35 -25.05
CA VAL A 234 21.88 -1.31 -25.39
C VAL A 234 21.35 -0.62 -26.65
N SER A 235 21.48 0.69 -26.73
CA SER A 235 21.15 1.47 -27.92
C SER A 235 21.90 0.94 -29.17
N ASN A 236 21.35 1.15 -30.38
CA ASN A 236 21.83 0.63 -31.67
C ASN A 236 23.35 0.37 -31.71
N SER A 237 23.76 -0.81 -32.17
CA SER A 237 25.16 -1.23 -32.25
C SER A 237 25.94 -0.38 -33.26
N ILE A 238 26.31 0.83 -32.87
CA ILE A 238 27.38 1.59 -33.52
C ILE A 238 28.68 0.93 -33.08
N THR A 239 29.57 0.69 -34.03
CA THR A 239 30.86 0.05 -33.83
C THR A 239 31.62 0.82 -32.74
N PRO A 240 31.91 0.19 -31.58
CA PRO A 240 32.32 0.92 -30.38
C PRO A 240 33.76 1.45 -30.44
N SER A 241 34.57 0.99 -31.38
CA SER A 241 35.99 1.32 -31.49
C SER A 241 36.43 1.32 -32.94
N ALA A 242 37.23 2.30 -33.35
CA ALA A 242 37.96 2.21 -34.61
C ALA A 242 39.07 1.15 -34.47
N ARG A 243 39.28 0.33 -35.51
CA ARG A 243 40.35 -0.68 -35.54
C ARG A 243 41.38 -0.31 -36.60
N ALA A 244 42.47 0.32 -36.18
CA ALA A 244 43.64 0.58 -37.01
C ALA A 244 44.92 0.20 -36.26
N SER A 245 45.97 -0.12 -37.01
CA SER A 245 47.30 -0.43 -36.48
C SER A 245 48.15 0.83 -36.21
N ALA A 246 47.75 1.98 -36.75
CA ALA A 246 48.33 3.29 -36.50
C ALA A 246 47.30 4.39 -36.73
N TYR A 247 47.44 5.50 -36.00
CA TYR A 247 46.67 6.73 -36.17
C TYR A 247 47.61 7.92 -36.32
N GLN A 248 47.21 8.89 -37.12
CA GLN A 248 47.89 10.15 -37.28
C GLN A 248 46.95 11.28 -36.86
N PHE A 249 47.42 12.14 -35.96
CA PHE A 249 46.72 13.31 -35.44
C PHE A 249 47.37 14.56 -36.01
N ASN A 250 46.57 15.47 -36.57
CA ASN A 250 47.08 16.73 -37.11
C ASN A 250 45.96 17.77 -37.20
N GLY A 251 46.05 18.84 -36.41
CA GLY A 251 45.02 19.86 -36.33
C GLY A 251 43.69 19.25 -35.91
N GLU A 252 42.61 19.55 -36.62
CA GLU A 252 41.27 19.00 -36.36
C GLU A 252 41.06 17.61 -36.96
N THR A 253 42.10 16.98 -37.52
CA THR A 253 41.96 15.72 -38.25
C THR A 253 42.62 14.55 -37.52
N ILE A 254 41.97 13.40 -37.64
CA ILE A 254 42.55 12.10 -37.30
C ILE A 254 42.48 11.22 -38.54
N SER A 255 43.64 10.80 -39.04
CA SER A 255 43.76 9.95 -40.23
C SER A 255 44.35 8.58 -39.90
N ILE A 256 44.06 7.61 -40.77
CA ILE A 256 44.64 6.27 -40.73
C ILE A 256 45.58 6.16 -41.94
N PRO A 257 46.89 5.90 -41.74
CA PRO A 257 47.85 5.71 -42.83
C PRO A 257 47.42 4.59 -43.80
N ALA A 258 47.84 4.70 -45.06
CA ALA A 258 47.50 3.72 -46.09
C ALA A 258 47.94 2.30 -45.69
N GLY A 259 47.00 1.35 -45.69
CA GLY A 259 47.25 -0.04 -45.27
C GLY A 259 47.14 -0.31 -43.77
N ALA A 260 46.89 0.70 -42.93
CA ALA A 260 46.82 0.55 -41.48
C ALA A 260 45.41 0.23 -40.93
N GLY A 261 44.36 0.32 -41.74
CA GLY A 261 42.97 0.04 -41.35
C GLY A 261 41.97 0.99 -42.00
N ALA A 262 40.76 1.09 -41.43
CA ALA A 262 39.74 2.07 -41.81
C ALA A 262 38.88 2.45 -40.59
N PHE A 263 38.31 3.66 -40.61
CA PHE A 263 37.28 4.04 -39.65
C PHE A 263 35.98 3.24 -39.92
N PRO A 264 35.18 2.93 -38.88
CA PRO A 264 33.93 2.22 -39.06
C PRO A 264 32.96 2.97 -39.99
N ALA A 265 32.28 2.24 -40.86
CA ALA A 265 31.36 2.84 -41.85
C ALA A 265 30.09 3.45 -41.24
N ASP A 266 29.78 3.11 -39.99
CA ASP A 266 28.67 3.62 -39.20
C ASP A 266 29.02 4.85 -38.35
N TRP A 267 30.27 5.34 -38.42
CA TRP A 267 30.67 6.59 -37.81
C TRP A 267 30.33 7.77 -38.72
N VAL A 268 29.38 8.60 -38.28
CA VAL A 268 28.89 9.76 -39.03
C VAL A 268 29.12 11.06 -38.24
N SER A 269 29.02 12.20 -38.93
CA SER A 269 29.04 13.53 -38.32
C SER A 269 28.00 13.64 -37.18
N GLY A 270 28.39 14.25 -36.07
CA GLY A 270 27.59 14.43 -34.86
C GLY A 270 27.87 13.41 -33.74
N LEU A 271 28.53 12.29 -34.03
CA LEU A 271 28.95 11.33 -33.00
C LEU A 271 30.10 11.90 -32.16
N VAL A 272 30.05 11.67 -30.86
CA VAL A 272 31.12 11.94 -29.90
C VAL A 272 31.97 10.68 -29.73
N ILE A 273 33.28 10.86 -29.78
CA ILE A 273 34.30 9.84 -29.58
C ILE A 273 35.21 10.26 -28.42
N ARG A 274 35.85 9.27 -27.80
CA ARG A 274 36.97 9.46 -26.89
C ARG A 274 38.25 9.06 -27.61
N ALA A 275 39.18 10.00 -27.78
CA ALA A 275 40.43 9.79 -28.51
C ALA A 275 41.64 9.97 -27.58
N LEU A 276 42.51 8.96 -27.53
CA LEU A 276 43.73 8.97 -26.72
C LEU A 276 44.95 9.20 -27.64
N ALA A 277 45.41 10.45 -27.71
CA ALA A 277 46.63 10.86 -28.40
C ALA A 277 47.78 10.98 -27.39
N TYR A 278 48.69 10.00 -27.38
CA TYR A 278 49.81 9.95 -26.43
C TYR A 278 51.01 10.75 -26.96
N HIS A 279 51.24 11.93 -26.39
CA HIS A 279 52.41 12.77 -26.66
C HIS A 279 53.48 12.59 -25.57
N GLU A 280 54.71 12.97 -25.90
CA GLU A 280 55.80 13.01 -24.93
C GLU A 280 55.70 14.26 -24.05
N TYR A 281 55.63 14.04 -22.74
CA TYR A 281 55.69 15.09 -21.73
C TYR A 281 56.86 14.82 -20.79
N THR A 282 57.54 15.89 -20.39
CA THR A 282 58.63 15.84 -19.41
C THR A 282 58.20 16.54 -18.14
N VAL A 283 58.35 15.87 -17.01
CA VAL A 283 58.08 16.43 -15.69
C VAL A 283 59.40 16.74 -14.99
N ILE A 284 59.53 17.99 -14.53
CA ILE A 284 60.70 18.51 -13.82
C ILE A 284 60.29 18.83 -12.38
N ASP A 285 61.18 18.52 -11.44
CA ASP A 285 60.98 18.80 -10.01
C ASP A 285 60.91 20.31 -9.76
N GLY A 286 59.77 20.79 -9.26
CA GLY A 286 59.57 22.19 -8.88
C GLY A 286 59.80 22.45 -7.39
N GLY A 287 60.36 21.48 -6.66
CA GLY A 287 60.61 21.51 -5.23
C GLY A 287 59.34 21.36 -4.40
N ALA A 288 59.29 21.99 -3.22
CA ALA A 288 58.13 21.93 -2.32
C ALA A 288 56.84 22.56 -2.90
N GLY A 289 56.94 23.24 -4.05
CA GLY A 289 55.86 23.88 -4.78
C GLY A 289 55.04 22.91 -5.62
N ARG A 290 55.15 23.02 -6.95
CA ARG A 290 54.48 22.16 -7.94
C ARG A 290 55.49 21.71 -8.97
N ASP A 291 55.39 20.45 -9.38
CA ASP A 291 56.18 19.93 -10.50
C ASP A 291 55.78 20.65 -11.80
N ILE A 292 56.76 20.81 -12.69
CA ILE A 292 56.62 21.53 -13.95
C ILE A 292 56.46 20.49 -15.07
N VAL A 293 55.33 20.55 -15.77
CA VAL A 293 55.08 19.75 -16.96
C VAL A 293 55.50 20.56 -18.19
N GLN A 294 56.34 19.98 -19.03
CA GLN A 294 56.76 20.51 -20.34
C GLN A 294 56.37 19.52 -21.45
N GLY A 295 56.11 20.01 -22.65
CA GLY A 295 55.71 19.21 -23.81
C GLY A 295 54.89 20.03 -24.79
N PRO A 296 54.11 19.40 -25.70
CA PRO A 296 53.21 20.09 -26.62
C PRO A 296 51.97 20.60 -25.86
N LEU A 297 52.16 21.57 -24.96
CA LEU A 297 51.10 22.13 -24.12
C LEU A 297 50.19 23.07 -24.89
N GLU A 298 50.65 23.65 -25.99
CA GLU A 298 49.85 24.55 -26.82
C GLU A 298 48.59 23.86 -27.37
N MET A 299 48.67 22.57 -27.72
CA MET A 299 47.50 21.80 -28.21
C MET A 299 46.38 21.70 -27.16
N LEU A 300 46.71 21.85 -25.88
CA LEU A 300 45.76 21.85 -24.78
C LEU A 300 45.02 23.20 -24.70
N ASN A 301 45.65 24.30 -25.12
CA ASN A 301 45.24 25.68 -24.81
C ASN A 301 44.87 25.85 -23.32
N PRO A 302 45.82 25.67 -22.40
CA PRO A 302 45.54 25.56 -20.97
C PRO A 302 45.17 26.91 -20.34
N GLU A 303 44.07 26.92 -19.60
CA GLU A 303 43.64 28.07 -18.79
C GLU A 303 43.77 27.79 -17.30
N VAL A 304 44.07 28.81 -16.49
CA VAL A 304 44.12 28.67 -15.03
C VAL A 304 42.74 28.27 -14.49
N GLY A 305 42.68 27.17 -13.74
CA GLY A 305 41.43 26.60 -13.24
C GLY A 305 40.81 25.54 -14.15
N MET A 306 41.38 25.29 -15.34
CA MET A 306 40.86 24.29 -16.29
C MET A 306 40.97 22.87 -15.69
N PRO A 307 39.85 22.13 -15.55
CA PRO A 307 39.87 20.74 -15.11
C PRO A 307 40.28 19.82 -16.26
N ILE A 308 41.35 19.07 -16.06
CA ILE A 308 41.96 18.19 -17.06
C ILE A 308 42.00 16.73 -16.60
N GLU A 309 42.11 15.82 -17.56
CA GLU A 309 42.38 14.40 -17.38
C GLU A 309 43.72 14.07 -18.06
N VAL A 310 44.56 13.31 -17.35
CA VAL A 310 45.83 12.76 -17.84
C VAL A 310 45.69 11.24 -17.92
N VAL A 311 45.98 10.66 -19.08
CA VAL A 311 45.99 9.20 -19.29
C VAL A 311 47.39 8.79 -19.78
N GLY A 312 48.00 7.80 -19.14
CA GLY A 312 49.39 7.40 -19.40
C GLY A 312 50.30 7.69 -18.22
N ALA A 313 51.53 8.14 -18.47
CA ALA A 313 52.44 8.58 -17.41
C ALA A 313 51.79 9.67 -16.56
N ASN A 314 51.86 9.55 -15.23
CA ASN A 314 51.21 10.44 -14.26
C ASN A 314 49.67 10.53 -14.37
N GLY A 315 49.02 9.45 -14.83
CA GLY A 315 47.57 9.40 -15.04
C GLY A 315 46.73 9.77 -13.81
N GLY A 316 45.72 10.63 -14.02
CA GLY A 316 44.88 11.17 -12.95
C GLY A 316 44.03 12.37 -13.39
N LEU A 317 43.27 12.93 -12.43
CA LEU A 317 42.48 14.14 -12.62
C LEU A 317 43.16 15.33 -11.93
N TYR A 318 43.31 16.43 -12.65
CA TYR A 318 44.03 17.61 -12.18
C TYR A 318 43.29 18.91 -12.53
N ILE A 319 43.78 20.01 -11.98
CA ILE A 319 43.36 21.38 -12.30
C ILE A 319 44.62 22.16 -12.71
N VAL A 320 44.57 22.86 -13.84
CA VAL A 320 45.67 23.73 -14.30
C VAL A 320 45.85 24.88 -13.31
N ASN A 321 47.06 25.04 -12.78
CA ASN A 321 47.40 26.11 -11.84
C ASN A 321 48.05 27.30 -12.54
N SER A 322 48.99 27.04 -13.43
CA SER A 322 49.67 28.08 -14.22
C SER A 322 50.09 27.54 -15.57
N TYR A 323 50.17 28.43 -16.55
CA TYR A 323 50.72 28.16 -17.88
C TYR A 323 51.63 29.30 -18.31
N THR A 324 52.78 28.94 -18.85
CA THR A 324 53.73 29.86 -19.49
C THR A 324 53.93 29.39 -20.93
N PRO A 325 53.61 30.22 -21.95
CA PRO A 325 53.72 29.82 -23.35
C PRO A 325 55.18 29.71 -23.79
N TYR A 326 55.41 29.02 -24.91
CA TYR A 326 56.71 28.98 -25.57
C TYR A 326 57.12 30.38 -26.06
N ALA A 327 58.40 30.74 -25.88
CA ALA A 327 58.99 31.94 -26.45
C ALA A 327 60.32 31.63 -27.16
N PRO A 328 60.47 31.97 -28.45
CA PRO A 328 61.72 31.73 -29.18
C PRO A 328 62.82 32.69 -28.73
N ALA A 329 64.09 32.31 -28.94
CA ALA A 329 65.22 33.21 -28.69
C ALA A 329 65.21 34.41 -29.65
N ILE A 330 65.47 35.63 -29.13
CA ILE A 330 65.53 36.88 -29.91
C ILE A 330 67.00 37.35 -30.01
N PRO A 331 67.58 37.51 -31.22
CA PRO A 331 68.94 38.06 -31.39
C PRO A 331 69.03 39.58 -31.15
N PRO A 332 70.19 40.12 -30.69
CA PRO A 332 70.42 41.57 -30.56
C PRO A 332 70.59 42.29 -31.92
N GLY A 333 70.09 43.53 -32.03
CA GLY A 333 70.13 44.34 -33.26
C GLY A 333 71.21 45.44 -33.26
N ALA A 334 71.88 45.69 -34.38
CA ALA A 334 73.11 46.51 -34.46
C ALA A 334 72.94 48.05 -34.50
N GLY A 335 71.72 48.59 -34.60
CA GLY A 335 71.44 50.03 -34.77
C GLY A 335 71.85 50.61 -36.15
N THR A 336 71.42 51.84 -36.47
CA THR A 336 71.72 52.55 -37.74
C THR A 336 72.05 54.03 -37.50
N ALA A 337 72.87 54.65 -38.35
CA ALA A 337 73.35 56.04 -38.19
C ALA A 337 72.32 57.09 -38.62
N SER A 338 72.23 58.22 -37.89
CA SER A 338 71.51 59.41 -38.36
C SER A 338 72.30 60.18 -39.42
N THR A 339 71.61 60.83 -40.38
CA THR A 339 72.23 61.62 -41.45
C THR A 339 71.53 62.96 -41.68
N LEU A 340 72.26 63.96 -42.14
CA LEU A 340 71.76 65.28 -42.56
C LEU A 340 72.33 65.62 -43.93
N ARG A 341 71.45 65.83 -44.91
CA ARG A 341 71.84 66.09 -46.30
C ARG A 341 71.34 67.44 -46.79
N GLY A 342 72.20 68.18 -47.48
CA GLY A 342 71.80 69.43 -48.11
C GLY A 342 70.68 69.25 -49.14
N SER A 343 69.75 70.21 -49.19
CA SER A 343 68.68 70.25 -50.21
C SER A 343 69.17 70.78 -51.56
N SER A 344 70.27 71.53 -51.58
CA SER A 344 70.94 72.04 -52.78
C SER A 344 72.46 71.85 -52.66
N ALA A 345 73.17 72.07 -53.77
CA ALA A 345 74.63 72.24 -53.70
C ALA A 345 74.97 73.51 -52.88
N PRO A 346 76.14 73.55 -52.22
CA PRO A 346 76.62 74.76 -51.54
C PRO A 346 76.61 75.97 -52.49
N SER A 347 76.12 77.11 -52.02
CA SER A 347 75.98 78.31 -52.86
C SER A 347 77.28 79.06 -53.09
N ARG A 348 78.33 78.76 -52.30
CA ARG A 348 79.67 79.36 -52.38
C ARG A 348 80.72 78.44 -51.73
N TYR A 349 82.00 78.72 -52.02
CA TYR A 349 83.15 77.95 -51.52
C TYR A 349 84.34 78.81 -51.04
N ASP A 350 84.24 80.14 -51.15
CA ASP A 350 85.27 81.15 -50.89
C ASP A 350 85.31 81.60 -49.41
N PHE A 351 85.50 80.67 -48.48
CA PHE A 351 85.42 80.95 -47.03
C PHE A 351 86.64 81.67 -46.44
N ASP A 352 87.72 81.83 -47.21
CA ASP A 352 88.88 82.66 -46.84
C ASP A 352 88.61 84.17 -46.96
N VAL A 353 87.72 84.57 -47.89
CA VAL A 353 87.33 85.97 -48.06
C VAL A 353 86.20 86.34 -47.11
N THR A 354 85.18 85.50 -46.98
CA THR A 354 84.09 85.69 -46.01
C THR A 354 83.85 84.39 -45.23
N PRO A 355 84.39 84.26 -44.00
CA PRO A 355 84.18 83.12 -43.14
C PRO A 355 82.71 82.73 -42.97
N LEU A 356 82.43 81.43 -42.86
CA LEU A 356 81.11 80.91 -42.54
C LEU A 356 81.15 80.17 -41.20
N SER A 357 80.30 80.57 -40.25
CA SER A 357 80.08 79.82 -39.02
C SER A 357 78.65 79.29 -38.99
N LEU A 358 78.51 77.99 -38.77
CA LEU A 358 77.23 77.30 -38.68
C LEU A 358 77.19 76.33 -37.50
N ILE A 359 76.02 75.78 -37.21
CA ILE A 359 75.82 74.78 -36.16
C ILE A 359 75.14 73.56 -36.78
N VAL A 360 75.75 72.38 -36.59
CA VAL A 360 75.05 71.10 -36.78
C VAL A 360 74.67 70.58 -35.41
N SER A 361 73.38 70.32 -35.19
CA SER A 361 72.84 69.81 -33.93
C SER A 361 72.52 68.32 -34.04
N ARG A 362 72.86 67.53 -33.02
CA ARG A 362 72.37 66.15 -32.84
C ARG A 362 71.33 66.15 -31.73
N GLY A 363 70.07 65.93 -32.07
CA GLY A 363 68.95 66.22 -31.16
C GLY A 363 69.04 67.67 -30.67
N GLY A 364 69.17 67.86 -29.35
CA GLY A 364 69.34 69.18 -28.73
C GLY A 364 70.79 69.65 -28.53
N THR A 365 71.81 68.86 -28.87
CA THR A 365 73.22 69.24 -28.66
C THR A 365 73.79 69.91 -29.91
N ALA A 366 74.22 71.16 -29.77
CA ALA A 366 74.77 71.99 -30.85
C ALA A 366 76.29 71.80 -31.02
N TYR A 367 76.75 71.53 -32.24
CA TYR A 367 78.16 71.45 -32.60
C TYR A 367 78.50 72.57 -33.61
N PRO A 368 79.21 73.63 -33.19
CA PRO A 368 79.60 74.71 -34.08
C PRO A 368 80.69 74.25 -35.06
N VAL A 369 80.61 74.72 -36.31
CA VAL A 369 81.58 74.48 -37.37
C VAL A 369 81.88 75.81 -38.06
N SER A 370 83.16 76.20 -38.07
CA SER A 370 83.62 77.46 -38.68
C SER A 370 84.58 77.19 -39.84
N LEU A 371 84.18 77.59 -41.04
CA LEU A 371 84.97 77.49 -42.27
C LEU A 371 85.64 78.84 -42.54
N ILE A 372 86.97 78.84 -42.64
CA ILE A 372 87.82 80.04 -42.81
C ILE A 372 88.87 79.89 -43.93
N THR A 373 88.84 78.79 -44.68
CA THR A 373 89.84 78.45 -45.71
C THR A 373 89.19 78.34 -47.09
N ALA A 374 89.90 78.76 -48.13
CA ALA A 374 89.43 78.65 -49.51
C ALA A 374 89.15 77.18 -49.87
N THR A 375 87.95 76.92 -50.39
CA THR A 375 87.63 75.63 -51.02
C THR A 375 87.22 75.91 -52.47
N THR A 376 87.63 75.07 -53.41
CA THR A 376 87.34 75.28 -54.84
C THR A 376 86.24 74.36 -55.36
N ASP A 377 85.93 73.30 -54.60
CA ASP A 377 84.91 72.31 -54.93
C ASP A 377 84.34 71.65 -53.66
N LEU A 378 83.36 70.76 -53.86
CA LEU A 378 82.70 70.01 -52.78
C LEU A 378 83.66 69.07 -52.03
N ALA A 379 84.70 68.54 -52.68
CA ALA A 379 85.67 67.67 -52.02
C ALA A 379 86.56 68.46 -51.05
N GLY A 380 86.98 69.66 -51.47
CA GLY A 380 87.65 70.65 -50.62
C GLY A 380 86.76 71.08 -49.45
N LEU A 381 85.46 71.32 -49.69
CA LEU A 381 84.49 71.65 -48.64
C LEU A 381 84.33 70.51 -47.63
N VAL A 382 84.19 69.26 -48.08
CA VAL A 382 84.09 68.09 -47.18
C VAL A 382 85.33 67.98 -46.29
N SER A 383 86.52 68.21 -46.86
CA SER A 383 87.79 68.17 -46.14
C SER A 383 87.86 69.30 -45.10
N ALA A 384 87.50 70.53 -45.49
CA ALA A 384 87.47 71.68 -44.59
C ALA A 384 86.44 71.51 -43.47
N PHE A 385 85.24 70.98 -43.78
CA PHE A 385 84.21 70.69 -42.79
C PHE A 385 84.67 69.65 -41.76
N ASN A 386 85.29 68.57 -42.23
CA ASN A 386 85.81 67.52 -41.36
C ASN A 386 87.00 67.98 -40.49
N ALA A 387 87.78 68.94 -40.96
CA ALA A 387 88.80 69.61 -40.15
C ALA A 387 88.17 70.56 -39.11
N ALA A 388 87.12 71.29 -39.48
CA ALA A 388 86.48 72.31 -38.65
C ALA A 388 85.52 71.75 -37.59
N LYS A 389 84.98 70.54 -37.76
CA LYS A 389 83.95 69.96 -36.86
C LYS A 389 84.45 69.54 -35.47
N GLY A 390 85.77 69.50 -35.24
CA GLY A 390 86.36 69.02 -33.99
C GLY A 390 85.88 67.62 -33.57
N ALA A 391 85.53 67.46 -32.29
CA ALA A 391 85.08 66.20 -31.68
C ALA A 391 83.61 65.84 -31.97
N ALA A 392 82.95 66.53 -32.90
CA ALA A 392 81.57 66.24 -33.24
C ALA A 392 81.40 64.79 -33.75
N PRO A 393 80.39 64.04 -33.25
CA PRO A 393 80.19 62.60 -33.49
C PRO A 393 79.52 62.32 -34.84
N PHE A 394 79.95 63.05 -35.87
CA PHE A 394 79.51 62.90 -37.23
C PHE A 394 80.64 63.26 -38.18
N ILE A 395 80.53 62.84 -39.43
CA ILE A 395 81.50 63.12 -40.49
C ILE A 395 80.78 63.66 -41.72
N ALA A 396 81.39 64.63 -42.40
CA ALA A 396 80.94 65.11 -43.69
C ALA A 396 81.44 64.21 -44.82
N SER A 397 80.62 64.10 -45.86
CA SER A 397 80.90 63.40 -47.11
C SER A 397 80.16 64.07 -48.26
N ALA A 398 80.56 63.76 -49.50
CA ALA A 398 79.86 64.23 -50.70
C ALA A 398 78.84 63.17 -51.14
N SER A 399 77.59 63.57 -51.38
CA SER A 399 76.55 62.68 -51.91
C SER A 399 75.65 63.40 -52.92
N LEU A 400 75.63 62.90 -54.16
CA LEU A 400 75.01 63.50 -55.36
C LEU A 400 75.24 65.03 -55.48
N GLY A 401 76.50 65.46 -55.35
CA GLY A 401 76.88 66.87 -55.48
C GLY A 401 76.45 67.77 -54.32
N ARG A 402 76.09 67.21 -53.17
CA ARG A 402 75.68 67.94 -51.95
C ARG A 402 76.44 67.44 -50.73
N LEU A 403 76.49 68.26 -49.69
CA LEU A 403 77.07 67.90 -48.40
C LEU A 403 76.14 66.92 -47.65
N LEU A 404 76.70 65.81 -47.18
CA LEU A 404 76.03 64.81 -46.35
C LEU A 404 76.82 64.62 -45.06
N ILE A 405 76.17 64.89 -43.93
CA ILE A 405 76.70 64.63 -42.60
C ILE A 405 76.13 63.31 -42.10
N THR A 406 76.98 62.41 -41.62
CA THR A 406 76.60 61.08 -41.12
C THR A 406 77.14 60.88 -39.72
N GLU A 407 76.28 60.46 -38.78
CA GLU A 407 76.65 60.12 -37.40
C GLU A 407 77.66 58.97 -37.36
N THR A 408 78.66 59.07 -36.49
CA THR A 408 79.63 57.99 -36.22
C THR A 408 79.18 57.16 -35.01
N SER A 409 79.53 55.87 -34.97
CA SER A 409 79.15 54.99 -33.84
C SER A 409 79.75 55.48 -32.51
N ALA A 410 79.09 55.24 -31.36
CA ALA A 410 77.82 54.54 -31.14
C ALA A 410 76.58 55.36 -31.55
N TYR A 411 75.65 54.72 -32.27
CA TYR A 411 74.44 55.38 -32.80
C TYR A 411 73.42 55.64 -31.71
N THR A 412 72.91 56.87 -31.68
CA THR A 412 72.01 57.34 -30.62
C THR A 412 70.54 57.34 -31.03
N GLY A 413 70.25 57.20 -32.33
CA GLY A 413 68.89 57.30 -32.87
C GLY A 413 68.28 58.71 -32.77
N LEU A 414 69.11 59.75 -32.73
CA LEU A 414 68.69 61.16 -32.66
C LEU A 414 68.97 61.90 -33.98
N PRO A 415 68.11 62.83 -34.44
CA PRO A 415 68.26 63.50 -35.73
C PRO A 415 69.49 64.42 -35.78
N LEU A 416 70.07 64.60 -36.96
CA LEU A 416 71.06 65.64 -37.24
C LEU A 416 70.39 66.81 -37.96
N THR A 417 70.56 68.04 -37.49
CA THR A 417 69.91 69.23 -38.10
C THR A 417 70.89 70.41 -38.22
N SER A 418 70.66 71.29 -39.18
CA SER A 418 71.39 72.56 -39.33
C SER A 418 70.45 73.60 -39.94
N THR A 419 70.57 74.85 -39.52
CA THR A 419 69.81 75.98 -40.06
C THR A 419 70.58 76.76 -41.13
N ASP A 420 71.81 76.34 -41.47
CA ASP A 420 72.62 77.03 -42.46
C ASP A 420 72.15 76.75 -43.89
N ALA A 421 71.68 77.80 -44.56
CA ALA A 421 71.23 77.70 -45.94
C ALA A 421 72.38 77.76 -46.96
N THR A 422 73.59 78.14 -46.56
CA THR A 422 74.72 78.32 -47.49
C THR A 422 75.34 76.99 -47.93
N LEU A 423 75.52 76.04 -47.01
CA LEU A 423 76.03 74.68 -47.30
C LEU A 423 74.91 73.67 -47.50
N PHE A 424 73.79 73.81 -46.78
CA PHE A 424 72.73 72.80 -46.73
C PHE A 424 71.44 73.20 -47.48
N GLY A 425 71.34 74.42 -48.00
CA GLY A 425 70.13 74.92 -48.68
C GLY A 425 68.96 75.17 -47.72
N SER A 426 67.82 75.62 -48.25
CA SER A 426 66.68 76.07 -47.43
C SER A 426 65.88 74.96 -46.74
N SER A 427 66.08 73.68 -47.10
CA SER A 427 65.26 72.58 -46.58
C SER A 427 66.02 71.25 -46.51
N PRO A 428 67.13 71.17 -45.75
CA PRO A 428 67.93 69.97 -45.69
C PRO A 428 67.17 68.76 -45.15
N ILE A 429 67.53 67.59 -45.64
CA ILE A 429 66.85 66.33 -45.32
C ILE A 429 67.62 65.67 -44.17
N SER A 430 67.00 65.62 -42.99
CA SER A 430 67.46 64.82 -41.85
C SER A 430 66.80 63.44 -41.88
N SER A 431 67.60 62.37 -41.81
CA SER A 431 67.12 61.00 -41.59
C SER A 431 67.65 60.48 -40.26
N THR A 432 66.75 60.11 -39.35
CA THR A 432 67.10 59.63 -38.00
C THR A 432 67.38 58.12 -38.04
N GLY A 433 68.52 57.71 -37.50
CA GLY A 433 68.89 56.30 -37.32
C GLY A 433 68.22 55.63 -36.11
N THR A 434 68.67 54.44 -35.74
CA THR A 434 68.14 53.63 -34.62
C THR A 434 69.24 53.18 -33.66
N ALA A 435 68.94 53.13 -32.35
CA ALA A 435 69.88 52.60 -31.35
C ALA A 435 69.92 51.04 -31.37
N PRO A 436 71.02 50.40 -30.94
CA PRO A 436 71.10 48.94 -30.79
C PRO A 436 70.18 48.36 -29.68
N THR A 437 69.78 47.07 -29.79
CA THR A 437 68.93 46.35 -28.80
C THR A 437 69.60 45.08 -28.25
N SER A 438 69.25 44.63 -27.03
CA SER A 438 69.71 43.35 -26.42
C SER A 438 68.77 42.18 -26.73
N GLY A 439 69.31 40.97 -26.92
CA GLY A 439 68.54 39.73 -27.17
C GLY A 439 68.13 38.95 -25.91
N SER A 440 67.29 37.89 -26.07
CA SER A 440 66.78 37.00 -25.01
C SER A 440 66.88 35.50 -25.38
N PRO A 441 67.07 34.57 -24.41
CA PRO A 441 67.14 33.13 -24.67
C PRO A 441 65.76 32.50 -24.97
N GLU A 442 65.76 31.26 -25.46
CA GLU A 442 64.56 30.44 -25.68
C GLU A 442 63.93 30.00 -24.34
N GLN A 443 62.60 29.98 -24.29
CA GLN A 443 61.80 29.53 -23.15
C GLN A 443 60.79 28.46 -23.60
N PRO A 444 60.88 27.20 -23.10
CA PRO A 444 59.90 26.16 -23.40
C PRO A 444 58.54 26.46 -22.76
N ALA A 445 57.47 25.88 -23.31
CA ALA A 445 56.15 25.97 -22.69
C ALA A 445 56.12 25.15 -21.38
N GLU A 446 55.58 25.73 -20.32
CA GLU A 446 55.55 25.15 -18.98
C GLU A 446 54.15 25.24 -18.37
N MET A 447 53.69 24.16 -17.73
CA MET A 447 52.41 24.10 -17.02
C MET A 447 52.61 23.49 -15.63
N THR A 448 51.95 24.05 -14.61
CA THR A 448 51.89 23.45 -13.27
C THR A 448 50.46 23.06 -12.92
N LEU A 449 50.29 22.05 -12.07
CA LEU A 449 49.00 21.43 -11.76
C LEU A 449 48.67 21.44 -10.26
N ASN A 450 47.38 21.36 -9.96
CA ASN A 450 46.86 20.94 -8.65
C ASN A 450 46.18 19.58 -8.79
N TYR A 451 46.20 18.76 -7.75
CA TYR A 451 45.30 17.62 -7.62
C TYR A 451 43.84 18.10 -7.56
N ASP A 452 42.88 17.23 -7.88
CA ASP A 452 41.44 17.57 -7.92
C ASP A 452 40.89 18.16 -6.59
N GLY A 453 41.54 17.84 -5.46
CA GLY A 453 41.23 18.43 -4.15
C GLY A 453 41.85 19.81 -3.86
N GLY A 454 42.53 20.42 -4.84
CA GLY A 454 43.14 21.76 -4.76
C GLY A 454 44.58 21.81 -4.23
N ALA A 455 45.15 20.69 -3.78
CA ALA A 455 46.53 20.63 -3.32
C ALA A 455 47.54 20.73 -4.48
N PRO A 456 48.74 21.32 -4.28
CA PRO A 456 49.81 21.35 -5.28
C PRO A 456 50.19 19.95 -5.78
N ALA A 457 50.34 19.77 -7.10
CA ALA A 457 50.86 18.52 -7.67
C ALA A 457 52.40 18.53 -7.61
N ASN A 458 52.97 17.91 -6.59
CA ASN A 458 54.43 17.84 -6.31
C ASN A 458 54.94 16.41 -6.07
N GLY A 459 54.15 15.43 -6.51
CA GLY A 459 54.49 14.00 -6.45
C GLY A 459 54.34 13.33 -7.81
N LEU A 460 54.49 14.08 -8.91
CA LEU A 460 54.46 13.53 -10.25
C LEU A 460 55.77 12.74 -10.49
N ALA A 461 55.69 11.61 -11.20
CA ALA A 461 56.86 10.87 -11.62
C ALA A 461 57.69 11.74 -12.58
N LEU A 462 58.91 12.06 -12.15
CA LEU A 462 59.86 12.91 -12.87
C LEU A 462 60.41 12.22 -14.11
N GLY A 463 60.78 13.01 -15.11
CA GLY A 463 61.33 12.56 -16.37
C GLY A 463 60.30 12.54 -17.51
N THR A 464 60.70 11.96 -18.63
CA THR A 464 59.90 11.93 -19.87
C THR A 464 59.02 10.69 -19.92
N GLY A 465 57.75 10.86 -20.27
CA GLY A 465 56.79 9.77 -20.45
C GLY A 465 55.69 10.11 -21.46
N LEU A 466 55.04 9.07 -21.99
CA LEU A 466 53.90 9.22 -22.89
C LEU A 466 52.62 9.46 -22.09
N ALA A 467 51.92 10.54 -22.39
CA ALA A 467 50.62 10.85 -21.81
C ALA A 467 49.68 11.50 -22.84
N CYS A 468 48.39 11.31 -22.66
CA CYS A 468 47.34 12.07 -23.32
C CYS A 468 46.74 13.03 -22.29
N ILE A 469 46.78 14.33 -22.59
CA ILE A 469 46.30 15.39 -21.70
C ILE A 469 45.22 16.19 -22.43
N GLY A 470 44.06 16.37 -21.79
CA GLY A 470 42.94 17.12 -22.36
C GLY A 470 41.87 17.46 -21.30
N PRO A 471 40.78 18.15 -21.70
CA PRO A 471 39.60 18.29 -20.85
C PRO A 471 39.10 16.93 -20.36
N ARG A 472 38.43 16.91 -19.19
CA ARG A 472 37.94 15.65 -18.60
C ARG A 472 37.02 14.92 -19.57
N GLY A 473 37.27 13.62 -19.72
CA GLY A 473 36.55 12.77 -20.66
C GLY A 473 37.26 12.60 -22.01
N LEU A 474 38.24 13.45 -22.37
CA LEU A 474 38.99 13.39 -23.63
C LEU A 474 38.07 13.22 -24.87
N ARG A 475 36.99 14.02 -24.89
CA ARG A 475 35.87 13.88 -25.83
C ARG A 475 36.01 14.81 -27.02
N TYR A 476 35.68 14.27 -28.19
CA TYR A 476 35.69 14.99 -29.46
C TYR A 476 34.41 14.65 -30.24
N ARG A 477 33.80 15.60 -30.93
CA ARG A 477 32.66 15.35 -31.82
C ARG A 477 33.14 15.29 -33.26
N ILE A 478 32.72 14.28 -34.01
CA ILE A 478 33.01 14.14 -35.44
C ILE A 478 32.23 15.21 -36.20
N THR A 479 32.92 16.08 -36.95
CA THR A 479 32.31 17.11 -37.81
C THR A 479 32.21 16.62 -39.25
N ALA A 480 33.17 15.83 -39.72
CA ALA A 480 33.15 15.13 -41.00
C ALA A 480 33.74 13.72 -40.89
N SER A 481 33.20 12.78 -41.65
CA SER A 481 33.57 11.36 -41.59
C SER A 481 33.96 10.79 -42.96
N GLY A 482 35.06 10.07 -43.03
CA GLY A 482 35.52 9.28 -44.18
C GLY A 482 36.18 7.97 -43.74
N SER A 483 36.47 7.07 -44.69
CA SER A 483 37.03 5.75 -44.38
C SER A 483 38.48 5.79 -43.87
N SER A 484 39.25 6.81 -44.25
CA SER A 484 40.67 6.97 -43.86
C SER A 484 40.96 8.24 -43.08
N ILE A 485 39.98 9.13 -42.92
CA ILE A 485 40.13 10.41 -42.21
C ILE A 485 38.80 10.84 -41.60
N ILE A 486 38.85 11.37 -40.39
CA ILE A 486 37.75 12.07 -39.73
C ILE A 486 38.21 13.47 -39.33
N GLU A 487 37.29 14.43 -39.38
CA GLU A 487 37.46 15.76 -38.81
C GLU A 487 36.69 15.83 -37.49
N VAL A 488 37.25 16.49 -36.49
CA VAL A 488 36.69 16.54 -35.14
C VAL A 488 36.80 17.93 -34.52
N GLU A 489 35.86 18.24 -33.64
CA GLU A 489 35.93 19.37 -32.71
C GLU A 489 36.10 18.84 -31.27
N ARG A 490 36.87 19.54 -30.43
CA ARG A 490 37.05 19.17 -29.01
C ARG A 490 35.85 19.60 -28.18
N LEU A 491 35.47 18.79 -27.19
CA LEU A 491 34.44 19.15 -26.22
C LEU A 491 35.06 19.48 -24.87
N THR A 492 34.55 20.52 -24.22
CA THR A 492 34.91 20.89 -22.85
C THR A 492 34.50 19.80 -21.84
N SER A 493 35.01 19.90 -20.60
CA SER A 493 34.58 19.03 -19.49
C SER A 493 33.06 19.08 -19.24
N ALA A 494 32.40 20.20 -19.57
CA ALA A 494 30.95 20.37 -19.48
C ALA A 494 30.17 19.83 -20.70
N GLY A 495 30.86 19.48 -21.80
CA GLY A 495 30.26 18.91 -23.01
C GLY A 495 29.87 19.92 -24.10
N ALA A 496 30.14 21.21 -23.89
CA ALA A 496 30.04 22.24 -24.94
C ALA A 496 31.23 22.15 -25.92
N VAL A 497 31.05 22.66 -27.14
CA VAL A 497 32.14 22.79 -28.13
C VAL A 497 33.19 23.76 -27.59
N ASP A 498 34.45 23.37 -27.73
CA ASP A 498 35.61 24.18 -27.35
C ASP A 498 36.10 24.97 -28.57
N GLU A 499 35.55 26.17 -28.76
CA GLU A 499 35.81 27.03 -29.94
C GLU A 499 37.26 27.53 -30.01
N ASP A 500 37.97 27.54 -28.88
CA ASP A 500 39.34 28.04 -28.76
C ASP A 500 40.39 26.92 -28.85
N TRP A 501 40.00 25.70 -29.24
CA TRP A 501 40.93 24.59 -29.38
C TRP A 501 41.79 24.71 -30.65
N PRO A 502 43.14 24.80 -30.54
CA PRO A 502 44.02 24.97 -31.70
C PRO A 502 44.24 23.69 -32.54
N GLY A 503 43.61 22.57 -32.18
CA GLY A 503 43.79 21.26 -32.82
C GLY A 503 44.90 20.41 -32.19
N PHE A 504 45.03 19.16 -32.66
CA PHE A 504 46.11 18.26 -32.26
C PHE A 504 47.46 18.72 -32.80
N SER A 505 48.51 18.64 -31.97
CA SER A 505 49.89 18.63 -32.49
C SER A 505 50.12 17.39 -33.34
N TYR A 506 50.99 17.49 -34.34
CA TYR A 506 51.32 16.36 -35.20
C TYR A 506 51.82 15.17 -34.38
N LEU A 507 51.17 14.01 -34.53
CA LEU A 507 51.56 12.76 -33.90
C LEU A 507 51.19 11.58 -34.80
N GLU A 508 52.13 10.68 -35.04
CA GLU A 508 51.86 9.36 -35.62
C GLU A 508 52.13 8.30 -34.55
N SER A 509 51.13 7.48 -34.23
CA SER A 509 51.18 6.58 -33.07
C SER A 509 50.46 5.25 -33.33
N VAL A 510 51.11 4.17 -32.89
CA VAL A 510 50.55 2.80 -32.84
C VAL A 510 49.87 2.47 -31.51
N ASN A 511 49.99 3.36 -30.51
CA ASN A 511 49.47 3.16 -29.14
C ASN A 511 48.17 3.94 -28.89
N SER A 512 47.69 4.69 -29.87
CA SER A 512 46.48 5.50 -29.74
C SER A 512 45.20 4.65 -29.82
N VAL A 513 44.19 5.03 -29.05
CA VAL A 513 42.90 4.32 -28.99
C VAL A 513 41.78 5.31 -29.21
N ILE A 514 40.84 4.98 -30.09
CA ILE A 514 39.67 5.81 -30.40
C ILE A 514 38.40 4.97 -30.24
N ASN A 515 37.59 5.33 -29.25
CA ASN A 515 36.35 4.65 -28.93
C ASN A 515 35.16 5.60 -29.08
N LEU A 516 33.99 5.06 -29.39
CA LEU A 516 32.75 5.82 -29.36
C LEU A 516 32.43 6.23 -27.91
N ASP A 517 32.05 7.48 -27.71
CA ASP A 517 31.61 7.95 -26.40
C ASP A 517 30.18 7.44 -26.12
N PRO A 518 29.91 6.91 -24.91
CA PRO A 518 28.58 6.40 -24.54
C PRO A 518 27.44 7.41 -24.71
N SER A 519 27.71 8.72 -24.70
CA SER A 519 26.71 9.77 -24.95
C SER A 519 26.14 9.77 -26.37
N SER A 520 26.84 9.17 -27.34
CA SER A 520 26.42 9.10 -28.75
C SER A 520 25.45 7.97 -29.05
N LEU A 521 25.20 7.10 -28.06
CA LEU A 521 24.29 5.97 -28.17
C LEU A 521 22.84 6.44 -27.96
N GLN A 522 22.12 6.66 -29.08
CA GLN A 522 20.67 6.92 -29.08
C GLN A 522 19.87 5.62 -29.24
N GLY A 523 18.85 5.41 -28.39
CA GLY A 523 17.98 4.23 -28.37
C GLY A 523 18.15 3.34 -27.13
N GLY A 524 17.58 2.14 -27.11
CA GLY A 524 17.78 1.15 -26.03
C GLY A 524 17.00 1.40 -24.72
N TYR A 525 16.22 2.48 -24.64
CA TYR A 525 15.36 2.72 -23.48
C TYR A 525 14.17 1.76 -23.47
N ARG A 526 13.91 1.19 -22.29
CA ARG A 526 12.60 0.69 -21.90
C ARG A 526 11.82 1.84 -21.26
N GLY A 527 10.53 1.95 -21.53
CA GLY A 527 9.71 3.11 -21.19
C GLY A 527 9.71 4.18 -22.30
N PRO A 528 9.17 5.38 -22.02
CA PRO A 528 8.83 5.90 -20.70
C PRO A 528 7.56 5.28 -20.11
N PHE A 529 7.59 5.01 -18.80
CA PHE A 529 6.43 4.55 -18.03
C PHE A 529 6.12 5.53 -16.91
N VAL A 530 4.84 5.85 -16.74
CA VAL A 530 4.39 6.74 -15.66
C VAL A 530 4.38 5.97 -14.34
N CYS A 531 5.10 6.49 -13.36
CA CYS A 531 5.32 5.88 -12.06
C CYS A 531 4.46 6.53 -10.96
N SER A 532 3.23 6.92 -11.32
CA SER A 532 2.20 7.34 -10.37
C SER A 532 0.79 6.96 -10.86
N PRO A 533 -0.17 6.81 -9.93
CA PRO A 533 -1.58 6.65 -10.28
C PRO A 533 -2.12 7.87 -11.04
N VAL A 534 -3.19 7.67 -11.81
CA VAL A 534 -3.88 8.76 -12.51
C VAL A 534 -4.40 9.78 -11.50
N GLY A 535 -4.05 11.06 -11.69
CA GLY A 535 -4.49 12.16 -10.82
C GLY A 535 -3.69 12.32 -9.53
N GLU A 536 -2.64 11.52 -9.32
CA GLU A 536 -1.80 11.58 -8.12
C GLU A 536 -0.32 11.81 -8.42
N LYS A 537 0.35 12.40 -7.42
CA LYS A 537 1.78 12.67 -7.42
C LYS A 537 2.48 11.84 -6.35
N VAL A 538 3.71 11.44 -6.63
CA VAL A 538 4.56 10.62 -5.76
C VAL A 538 5.78 11.42 -5.29
N THR A 539 6.37 10.98 -4.18
CA THR A 539 7.51 11.63 -3.49
C THR A 539 8.83 10.93 -3.73
N ALA A 540 8.82 9.65 -4.05
CA ALA A 540 10.01 8.87 -4.33
C ALA A 540 9.74 7.84 -5.43
N ILE A 541 10.81 7.41 -6.09
CA ILE A 541 10.80 6.33 -7.06
C ILE A 541 11.74 5.24 -6.57
N GLU A 542 11.32 4.00 -6.72
CA GLU A 542 12.15 2.83 -6.51
C GLU A 542 12.17 1.99 -7.78
N TYR A 543 13.34 1.53 -8.19
CA TYR A 543 13.47 0.59 -9.31
C TYR A 543 14.47 -0.50 -8.97
N SER A 544 14.30 -1.66 -9.60
CA SER A 544 15.19 -2.80 -9.41
C SER A 544 15.69 -3.36 -10.74
N VAL A 545 16.94 -3.81 -10.76
CA VAL A 545 17.55 -4.54 -11.88
C VAL A 545 17.96 -5.95 -11.44
N PHE A 546 17.91 -6.92 -12.35
CA PHE A 546 18.11 -8.33 -12.02
C PHE A 546 18.90 -9.08 -13.09
N ALA A 547 19.93 -9.82 -12.65
CA ALA A 547 20.72 -10.77 -13.43
C ALA A 547 20.16 -12.17 -13.20
N ALA A 548 19.30 -12.64 -14.10
CA ALA A 548 18.71 -13.97 -13.98
C ALA A 548 19.77 -15.09 -14.10
N ASN A 549 20.78 -14.88 -14.95
CA ASN A 549 21.84 -15.87 -15.21
C ASN A 549 23.12 -15.60 -14.39
N GLY A 550 23.03 -14.75 -13.36
CA GLY A 550 24.18 -14.26 -12.60
C GLY A 550 24.92 -13.11 -13.29
N LEU A 551 25.81 -12.47 -12.53
CA LEU A 551 26.65 -11.36 -12.96
C LEU A 551 28.09 -11.78 -12.66
N ILE A 552 28.82 -12.22 -13.69
CA ILE A 552 30.12 -12.88 -13.56
C ILE A 552 30.93 -12.91 -14.87
N GLY A 553 32.26 -12.79 -14.74
CA GLY A 553 33.21 -13.12 -15.80
C GLY A 553 33.75 -14.55 -15.67
N LEU A 554 33.81 -15.28 -16.77
CA LEU A 554 34.31 -16.65 -16.90
C LEU A 554 35.49 -16.67 -17.88
N GLY A 555 36.71 -16.68 -17.34
CA GLY A 555 37.91 -16.71 -18.17
C GLY A 555 38.06 -18.02 -18.95
N LYS A 556 38.91 -18.05 -19.99
CA LYS A 556 39.15 -19.25 -20.83
C LYS A 556 39.62 -20.50 -20.08
N LYS A 557 40.15 -20.33 -18.86
CA LYS A 557 40.58 -21.42 -17.98
C LYS A 557 39.52 -21.87 -16.97
N GLY A 558 38.33 -21.26 -17.00
CA GLY A 558 37.25 -21.50 -16.04
C GLY A 558 37.30 -20.63 -14.79
N ASP A 559 38.26 -19.70 -14.68
CA ASP A 559 38.41 -18.81 -13.54
C ASP A 559 37.25 -17.80 -13.48
N MET A 560 36.68 -17.63 -12.29
CA MET A 560 35.59 -16.70 -12.01
C MET A 560 36.15 -15.35 -11.57
N TYR A 561 35.69 -14.25 -12.17
CA TYR A 561 36.09 -12.90 -11.78
C TYR A 561 34.92 -11.91 -11.77
N ALA A 562 35.09 -10.83 -11.00
CA ALA A 562 34.08 -9.80 -10.87
C ALA A 562 33.95 -8.97 -12.14
N ILE A 563 32.72 -8.70 -12.55
CA ILE A 563 32.41 -7.80 -13.67
C ILE A 563 31.41 -6.74 -13.20
N SER A 564 31.32 -5.65 -13.95
CA SER A 564 30.36 -4.58 -13.71
C SER A 564 29.43 -4.40 -14.91
N SER A 565 28.15 -4.18 -14.63
CA SER A 565 27.13 -3.80 -15.61
C SER A 565 26.63 -2.40 -15.27
N GLY A 566 26.61 -1.52 -16.26
CA GLY A 566 26.16 -0.14 -16.14
C GLY A 566 24.76 0.04 -16.70
N HIS A 567 23.93 0.84 -16.04
CA HIS A 567 22.62 1.25 -16.55
C HIS A 567 22.36 2.73 -16.26
N GLN A 568 21.48 3.32 -17.07
CA GLN A 568 21.10 4.72 -16.97
C GLN A 568 19.61 4.80 -16.76
N PHE A 569 19.22 5.08 -15.52
CA PHE A 569 17.84 5.35 -15.15
C PHE A 569 17.56 6.84 -15.34
N GLU A 570 16.45 7.18 -15.96
CA GLU A 570 16.05 8.57 -16.16
C GLU A 570 14.62 8.78 -15.75
N TYR A 571 14.34 9.95 -15.19
CA TYR A 571 12.99 10.38 -14.89
C TYR A 571 12.79 11.85 -15.23
N ARG A 572 11.54 12.24 -15.46
CA ARG A 572 11.11 13.64 -15.51
C ARG A 572 9.66 13.76 -15.07
N ASP A 573 9.22 14.96 -14.75
CA ASP A 573 7.81 15.24 -14.51
C ASP A 573 7.03 15.19 -15.83
N ALA A 574 6.14 14.21 -15.98
CA ALA A 574 5.37 13.98 -17.20
C ALA A 574 4.39 15.12 -17.50
N ASP A 575 3.93 15.85 -16.47
CA ASP A 575 3.00 16.97 -16.64
C ASP A 575 3.72 18.23 -17.15
N VAL A 576 5.02 18.38 -16.81
CA VAL A 576 5.87 19.50 -17.28
C VAL A 576 6.58 19.14 -18.60
N ALA A 577 6.89 17.86 -18.80
CA ALA A 577 7.64 17.33 -19.94
C ALA A 577 9.04 17.98 -20.14
N GLY A 578 9.70 18.38 -19.05
CA GLY A 578 11.03 19.01 -19.05
C GLY A 578 12.19 18.09 -19.45
N ALA A 579 13.41 18.56 -19.22
CA ALA A 579 14.62 17.75 -19.44
C ALA A 579 14.63 16.49 -18.55
N TRP A 580 15.19 15.40 -19.08
CA TRP A 580 15.35 14.15 -18.33
C TRP A 580 16.42 14.33 -17.24
N THR A 581 16.09 13.99 -16.01
CA THR A 581 17.07 13.82 -14.94
C THR A 581 17.72 12.45 -15.11
N VAL A 582 19.04 12.42 -15.21
CA VAL A 582 19.82 11.22 -15.54
C VAL A 582 20.53 10.68 -14.31
N LEU A 583 20.29 9.41 -13.96
CA LEU A 583 20.88 8.71 -12.84
C LEU A 583 21.68 7.49 -13.34
N PRO A 584 22.96 7.65 -13.71
CA PRO A 584 23.81 6.52 -14.07
C PRO A 584 24.15 5.70 -12.83
N ARG A 585 24.11 4.37 -12.96
CA ARG A 585 24.42 3.41 -11.88
C ARG A 585 25.22 2.24 -12.44
N TRP A 586 26.04 1.67 -11.56
CA TRP A 586 26.85 0.49 -11.82
C TRP A 586 26.57 -0.56 -10.76
N VAL A 587 26.40 -1.81 -11.18
CA VAL A 587 26.31 -2.97 -10.31
C VAL A 587 27.45 -3.92 -10.63
N SER A 588 27.97 -4.62 -9.63
CA SER A 588 29.08 -5.56 -9.81
C SER A 588 28.76 -6.90 -9.16
N GLY A 589 29.25 -7.98 -9.76
CA GLY A 589 29.06 -9.34 -9.25
C GLY A 589 30.18 -10.27 -9.72
N ALA A 590 30.37 -11.37 -8.98
CA ALA A 590 31.32 -12.45 -9.28
C ALA A 590 30.68 -13.84 -9.06
N SER A 591 29.37 -13.96 -9.34
CA SER A 591 28.58 -15.16 -9.00
C SER A 591 27.70 -15.59 -10.17
N ARG A 592 27.62 -16.91 -10.40
CA ARG A 592 26.72 -17.53 -11.39
C ARG A 592 25.26 -17.56 -10.95
N ASP A 593 25.03 -17.47 -9.65
CA ASP A 593 23.68 -17.42 -9.10
C ASP A 593 23.01 -16.07 -9.41
N ALA A 594 21.69 -16.10 -9.54
CA ALA A 594 20.91 -14.91 -9.87
C ALA A 594 21.12 -13.79 -8.83
N GLN A 595 21.20 -12.55 -9.32
CA GLN A 595 21.50 -11.38 -8.50
C GLN A 595 20.55 -10.22 -8.77
N GLY A 596 20.02 -9.58 -7.74
CA GLY A 596 19.12 -8.43 -7.84
C GLY A 596 19.62 -7.20 -7.09
N PHE A 597 19.28 -6.02 -7.59
CA PHE A 597 19.70 -4.74 -7.00
C PHE A 597 18.53 -3.76 -7.01
N THR A 598 18.20 -3.18 -5.86
CA THR A 598 17.13 -2.18 -5.72
C THR A 598 17.71 -0.81 -5.41
N PHE A 599 17.23 0.22 -6.10
CA PHE A 599 17.63 1.62 -5.95
C PHE A 599 16.41 2.48 -5.64
N ARG A 600 16.53 3.33 -4.63
CA ARG A 600 15.52 4.34 -4.26
C ARG A 600 16.07 5.74 -4.52
N HIS A 601 15.21 6.60 -5.04
CA HIS A 601 15.50 8.01 -5.32
C HIS A 601 14.37 8.89 -4.82
N GLU A 602 14.69 9.85 -3.97
CA GLU A 602 13.72 10.87 -3.51
C GLU A 602 13.57 11.94 -4.58
N LEU A 603 12.33 12.32 -4.87
CA LEU A 603 12.03 13.33 -5.88
C LEU A 603 12.21 14.74 -5.28
N PRO A 604 12.69 15.71 -6.07
CA PRO A 604 12.92 17.08 -5.57
C PRO A 604 11.64 17.78 -5.11
N TYR A 605 10.49 17.36 -5.64
CA TYR A 605 9.16 17.78 -5.22
C TYR A 605 8.15 16.69 -5.61
N PRO A 606 6.95 16.65 -5.02
CA PRO A 606 5.91 15.72 -5.45
C PRO A 606 5.52 15.96 -6.91
N MET A 607 5.66 14.94 -7.75
CA MET A 607 5.41 15.03 -9.20
C MET A 607 4.77 13.77 -9.76
N ARG A 608 4.42 13.79 -11.06
CA ARG A 608 4.00 12.63 -11.84
C ARG A 608 5.17 12.14 -12.68
N PRO A 609 6.07 11.31 -12.14
CA PRO A 609 7.29 10.95 -12.84
C PRO A 609 6.99 9.98 -13.98
N GLU A 610 7.50 10.26 -15.16
CA GLU A 610 7.72 9.23 -16.19
C GLU A 610 9.18 8.79 -16.17
N CYS A 611 9.40 7.48 -16.25
CA CYS A 611 10.70 6.85 -16.04
C CYS A 611 11.09 5.99 -17.22
N ARG A 612 12.38 6.00 -17.58
CA ARG A 612 12.94 5.11 -18.60
C ARG A 612 14.31 4.58 -18.19
N LEU A 613 14.66 3.41 -18.68
CA LEU A 613 15.89 2.73 -18.30
C LEU A 613 16.56 2.11 -19.53
N LYS A 614 17.86 2.35 -19.69
CA LYS A 614 18.70 1.68 -20.71
C LYS A 614 19.94 1.06 -20.08
N ARG A 615 20.52 0.07 -20.76
CA ARG A 615 21.83 -0.48 -20.42
C ARG A 615 22.92 0.37 -21.06
N LEU A 616 24.00 0.63 -20.33
CA LEU A 616 25.19 1.31 -20.83
C LEU A 616 26.10 0.29 -21.54
N PRO A 617 26.88 0.72 -22.55
CA PRO A 617 27.85 -0.15 -23.20
C PRO A 617 28.91 -0.61 -22.19
N LYS A 618 29.50 -1.79 -22.44
CA LYS A 618 30.63 -2.28 -21.66
C LYS A 618 31.83 -1.35 -21.84
N ILE A 619 32.47 -0.97 -20.74
CA ILE A 619 33.70 -0.15 -20.75
C ILE A 619 34.88 -1.09 -20.48
N GLY A 620 35.80 -1.23 -21.44
CA GLY A 620 37.03 -2.03 -21.31
C GLY A 620 37.04 -3.33 -22.14
N GLY A 621 38.25 -3.75 -22.54
CA GLY A 621 38.52 -4.85 -23.50
C GLY A 621 38.25 -6.28 -22.98
N ALA A 622 37.19 -6.49 -22.22
CA ALA A 622 36.76 -7.84 -21.84
C ALA A 622 36.20 -8.57 -23.07
N ASN A 623 36.63 -9.82 -23.29
CA ASN A 623 36.10 -10.66 -24.37
C ASN A 623 34.60 -10.88 -24.14
N ALA A 624 33.76 -10.51 -25.12
CA ALA A 624 32.31 -10.60 -24.99
C ALA A 624 31.80 -12.02 -24.66
N ASP A 625 32.55 -13.05 -25.08
CA ASP A 625 32.24 -14.47 -24.87
C ASP A 625 32.52 -14.95 -23.43
N GLU A 626 33.27 -14.18 -22.63
CA GLU A 626 33.69 -14.52 -21.27
C GLU A 626 32.80 -13.85 -20.21
N VAL A 627 31.75 -13.12 -20.59
CA VAL A 627 31.02 -12.23 -19.66
C VAL A 627 29.53 -12.54 -19.68
N ASN A 628 28.95 -12.77 -18.51
CA ASN A 628 27.51 -12.90 -18.32
C ASN A 628 26.97 -11.73 -17.50
N ASP A 629 26.28 -10.81 -18.17
CA ASP A 629 25.80 -9.56 -17.59
C ASP A 629 24.45 -9.11 -18.15
N ASP A 630 23.60 -10.08 -18.50
CA ASP A 630 22.24 -9.83 -18.93
C ASP A 630 21.41 -9.22 -17.79
N MET A 631 21.03 -7.96 -17.97
CA MET A 631 20.19 -7.22 -17.03
C MET A 631 18.74 -7.15 -17.47
N MET A 632 17.84 -7.41 -16.52
CA MET A 632 16.41 -7.21 -16.62
C MET A 632 15.99 -6.02 -15.75
N TRP A 633 15.06 -5.20 -16.23
CA TRP A 633 14.32 -4.28 -15.39
C TRP A 633 13.26 -5.08 -14.62
N TYR A 634 13.52 -5.27 -13.33
CA TYR A 634 12.79 -6.20 -12.47
C TYR A 634 11.58 -5.56 -11.77
N GLY A 635 11.62 -4.25 -11.50
CA GLY A 635 10.49 -3.54 -10.90
C GLY A 635 10.67 -2.03 -10.97
N LEU A 636 9.53 -1.32 -10.98
CA LEU A 636 9.45 0.14 -10.89
C LEU A 636 8.25 0.52 -10.02
N ARG A 637 8.45 1.40 -9.03
CA ARG A 637 7.44 1.80 -8.04
C ARG A 637 7.53 3.27 -7.68
N GLY A 638 6.39 3.89 -7.43
CA GLY A 638 6.29 5.27 -6.95
C GLY A 638 5.70 5.31 -5.54
N LEU A 639 6.29 6.10 -4.64
CA LEU A 639 5.80 6.26 -3.27
C LEU A 639 4.75 7.38 -3.21
N ARG A 640 3.51 7.06 -2.83
CA ARG A 640 2.43 8.04 -2.70
C ARG A 640 2.71 9.02 -1.55
N GLN A 641 2.22 10.26 -1.69
CA GLN A 641 2.38 11.31 -0.69
C GLN A 641 1.62 11.03 0.61
N ILE A 642 0.38 10.58 0.49
CA ILE A 642 -0.55 10.43 1.61
C ILE A 642 -0.75 8.95 1.87
N ARG A 643 -0.62 8.57 3.14
CA ARG A 643 -0.98 7.25 3.64
C ARG A 643 -1.70 7.39 4.98
N PRO A 644 -2.62 6.47 5.31
CA PRO A 644 -3.15 6.38 6.66
C PRO A 644 -2.04 6.15 7.69
N THR A 645 -2.11 6.83 8.82
CA THR A 645 -1.21 6.59 9.97
C THR A 645 -1.79 5.59 10.95
N SER A 646 -3.09 5.31 10.88
CA SER A 646 -3.78 4.31 11.72
C SER A 646 -5.02 3.78 11.00
N TYR A 647 -5.53 2.64 11.48
CA TYR A 647 -6.75 2.02 10.97
C TYR A 647 -7.74 1.83 12.14
N PRO A 648 -8.64 2.80 12.37
CA PRO A 648 -9.60 2.75 13.48
C PRO A 648 -10.48 1.50 13.40
N GLY A 649 -10.67 0.83 14.53
CA GLY A 649 -11.52 -0.34 14.60
C GLY A 649 -10.99 -1.59 13.87
N MET A 650 -9.75 -1.61 13.38
CA MET A 650 -9.17 -2.75 12.65
C MET A 650 -7.87 -3.25 13.28
N THR A 651 -7.77 -4.54 13.56
CA THR A 651 -6.49 -5.16 13.90
C THR A 651 -5.69 -5.39 12.62
N VAL A 652 -4.46 -4.87 12.61
CA VAL A 652 -3.55 -4.87 11.47
C VAL A 652 -2.27 -5.58 11.86
N ILE A 653 -1.65 -6.29 10.92
CA ILE A 653 -0.31 -6.84 11.09
C ILE A 653 0.60 -6.34 9.97
N SER A 654 1.86 -6.08 10.29
CA SER A 654 2.91 -5.99 9.29
C SER A 654 3.76 -7.24 9.31
N ALA A 655 4.15 -7.73 8.13
CA ALA A 655 5.03 -8.87 7.99
C ALA A 655 6.20 -8.51 7.07
N LYS A 656 7.42 -8.78 7.50
CA LYS A 656 8.65 -8.67 6.70
C LYS A 656 9.29 -10.05 6.63
N ILE A 657 9.41 -10.60 5.43
CA ILE A 657 9.84 -11.99 5.22
C ILE A 657 10.97 -11.97 4.18
N ARG A 658 12.03 -12.72 4.44
CA ARG A 658 13.12 -12.91 3.48
C ARG A 658 12.73 -13.95 2.43
N GLY A 659 12.81 -13.57 1.16
CA GLY A 659 12.68 -14.46 0.01
C GLY A 659 14.04 -15.01 -0.42
N ALA A 660 14.36 -16.23 -0.01
CA ALA A 660 15.41 -17.10 -0.58
C ALA A 660 15.31 -18.56 -0.07
N ASP A 661 15.61 -19.52 -0.96
CA ASP A 661 15.85 -20.98 -0.84
C ASP A 661 14.88 -21.88 -0.04
N ARG A 662 14.01 -21.35 0.82
CA ARG A 662 13.14 -22.14 1.71
C ARG A 662 11.64 -21.96 1.45
N LEU A 663 11.24 -20.85 0.86
CA LEU A 663 9.85 -20.54 0.54
C LEU A 663 9.70 -20.26 -0.95
N SER A 664 8.66 -20.83 -1.56
CA SER A 664 8.28 -20.49 -2.94
C SER A 664 7.57 -19.13 -2.98
N ALA A 665 7.60 -18.44 -4.12
CA ALA A 665 6.84 -17.19 -4.33
C ALA A 665 5.33 -17.35 -4.05
N GLN A 666 4.78 -18.56 -4.16
CA GLN A 666 3.41 -18.86 -3.76
C GLN A 666 3.24 -18.94 -2.24
N SER A 667 4.25 -19.41 -1.50
CA SER A 667 4.22 -19.53 -0.04
C SER A 667 4.37 -18.18 0.68
N GLU A 668 5.10 -17.24 0.08
CA GLU A 668 5.29 -15.88 0.63
C GLU A 668 3.99 -15.07 0.69
N SER A 669 3.06 -15.35 -0.23
CA SER A 669 1.71 -14.74 -0.27
C SER A 669 0.67 -15.50 0.58
N GLN A 670 1.11 -16.40 1.46
CA GLN A 670 0.24 -17.24 2.31
C GLN A 670 0.51 -17.02 3.80
N VAL A 671 0.61 -15.77 4.25
CA VAL A 671 0.57 -15.49 5.69
C VAL A 671 -0.80 -15.85 6.24
N ASN A 672 -0.80 -16.70 7.26
CA ASN A 672 -2.00 -17.11 7.98
C ASN A 672 -1.72 -17.13 9.48
N LEU A 673 -2.78 -17.02 10.26
CA LEU A 673 -2.70 -17.00 11.71
C LEU A 673 -3.97 -17.58 12.32
N GLU A 674 -3.87 -18.02 13.57
CA GLU A 674 -5.03 -18.31 14.41
C GLU A 674 -5.20 -17.15 15.40
N ALA A 675 -6.41 -16.62 15.52
CA ALA A 675 -6.72 -15.49 16.38
C ALA A 675 -7.94 -15.78 17.25
N THR A 676 -7.95 -15.25 18.47
CA THR A 676 -9.10 -15.27 19.38
C THR A 676 -9.62 -13.87 19.60
N ARG A 677 -10.93 -13.69 19.55
CA ARG A 677 -11.60 -12.41 19.75
C ARG A 677 -11.47 -11.92 21.20
N ILE A 678 -11.05 -10.67 21.40
CA ILE A 678 -11.01 -10.01 22.72
C ILE A 678 -12.28 -9.19 22.91
N LEU A 679 -13.05 -9.45 23.97
CA LEU A 679 -14.30 -8.74 24.27
C LEU A 679 -14.43 -8.44 25.76
N PRO A 680 -15.16 -7.37 26.14
CA PRO A 680 -15.64 -7.20 27.50
C PRO A 680 -16.44 -8.43 27.95
N LEU A 681 -16.06 -9.00 29.09
CA LEU A 681 -16.76 -10.14 29.67
C LEU A 681 -17.76 -9.67 30.73
N ARG A 682 -18.69 -10.55 31.08
CA ARG A 682 -19.64 -10.31 32.16
C ARG A 682 -19.70 -11.55 33.05
N SER A 683 -19.51 -11.36 34.35
CA SER A 683 -19.57 -12.44 35.34
C SER A 683 -19.88 -11.88 36.71
N GLY A 684 -20.69 -12.60 37.49
CA GLY A 684 -21.23 -12.13 38.77
C GLY A 684 -22.12 -10.88 38.65
N GLY A 685 -22.79 -10.69 37.50
CA GLY A 685 -23.66 -9.53 37.25
C GLY A 685 -22.92 -8.23 36.94
N ALA A 686 -21.60 -8.25 36.75
CA ALA A 686 -20.78 -7.08 36.47
C ALA A 686 -19.94 -7.24 35.20
N TRP A 687 -19.69 -6.11 34.52
CA TRP A 687 -18.75 -6.05 33.40
C TRP A 687 -17.30 -6.17 33.88
N GLN A 688 -16.50 -6.94 33.15
CA GLN A 688 -15.08 -7.16 33.40
C GLN A 688 -14.24 -6.55 32.27
N ALA A 689 -12.93 -6.45 32.51
CA ALA A 689 -11.99 -5.99 31.51
C ALA A 689 -12.03 -6.92 30.27
N PRO A 690 -11.76 -6.39 29.06
CA PRO A 690 -11.72 -7.20 27.86
C PRO A 690 -10.69 -8.32 27.96
N ALA A 691 -11.09 -9.53 27.58
CA ALA A 691 -10.22 -10.70 27.55
C ALA A 691 -10.53 -11.59 26.32
N PRO A 692 -9.57 -12.44 25.89
CA PRO A 692 -9.81 -13.39 24.81
C PRO A 692 -10.93 -14.38 25.20
N THR A 693 -11.96 -14.51 24.36
CA THR A 693 -13.11 -15.39 24.64
C THR A 693 -13.63 -16.07 23.38
N ARG A 694 -14.18 -17.27 23.56
CA ARG A 694 -14.92 -18.05 22.56
C ARG A 694 -16.39 -18.20 22.92
N ASP A 695 -16.83 -17.52 23.98
CA ASP A 695 -18.15 -17.69 24.56
C ASP A 695 -19.21 -16.97 23.72
N ILE A 696 -20.40 -17.55 23.67
CA ILE A 696 -21.51 -17.08 22.86
C ILE A 696 -22.03 -15.71 23.31
N VAL A 697 -22.24 -15.55 24.63
CA VAL A 697 -22.91 -14.37 25.20
C VAL A 697 -22.07 -13.09 25.07
N PRO A 698 -20.77 -13.06 25.38
CA PRO A 698 -19.93 -11.88 25.16
C PRO A 698 -19.99 -11.39 23.70
N TRP A 699 -19.99 -12.30 22.73
CA TRP A 699 -20.15 -11.95 21.32
C TRP A 699 -21.50 -11.28 21.04
N VAL A 700 -22.61 -11.90 21.47
CA VAL A 700 -23.97 -11.37 21.30
C VAL A 700 -24.12 -9.99 21.92
N LEU A 701 -23.66 -9.80 23.16
CA LEU A 701 -23.73 -8.52 23.85
C LEU A 701 -22.88 -7.45 23.15
N ASN A 702 -21.69 -7.81 22.65
CA ASN A 702 -20.85 -6.89 21.89
C ASN A 702 -21.54 -6.42 20.59
N VAL A 703 -22.18 -7.34 19.85
CA VAL A 703 -22.94 -7.00 18.65
C VAL A 703 -24.10 -6.08 18.99
N LEU A 704 -24.90 -6.39 20.02
CA LEU A 704 -26.00 -5.52 20.46
C LEU A 704 -25.51 -4.10 20.83
N LYS A 705 -24.42 -3.99 21.58
CA LYS A 705 -23.83 -2.69 21.93
C LYS A 705 -23.34 -1.93 20.72
N SER A 706 -22.75 -2.61 19.73
CA SER A 706 -22.32 -1.98 18.47
C SER A 706 -23.47 -1.42 17.64
N LEU A 707 -24.69 -1.96 17.81
CA LEU A 707 -25.92 -1.46 17.18
C LEU A 707 -26.56 -0.29 17.96
N GLY A 708 -25.98 0.10 19.11
CA GLY A 708 -26.46 1.20 19.94
C GLY A 708 -27.43 0.80 21.06
N TYR A 709 -27.64 -0.49 21.32
CA TYR A 709 -28.41 -0.94 22.49
C TYR A 709 -27.63 -0.68 23.78
N THR A 710 -28.34 -0.20 24.79
CA THR A 710 -27.80 0.04 26.13
C THR A 710 -28.09 -1.14 27.05
N ASP A 711 -27.41 -1.19 28.20
CA ASP A 711 -27.67 -2.19 29.23
C ASP A 711 -29.15 -2.19 29.70
N ALA A 712 -29.86 -1.06 29.60
CA ALA A 712 -31.28 -0.95 29.97
C ALA A 712 -32.24 -1.54 28.91
N ASP A 713 -31.76 -1.81 27.69
CA ASP A 713 -32.54 -2.43 26.62
C ASP A 713 -32.38 -3.96 26.61
N ILE A 714 -31.52 -4.51 27.46
CA ILE A 714 -31.08 -5.91 27.45
C ILE A 714 -31.42 -6.58 28.77
N ASP A 715 -32.02 -7.77 28.72
CA ASP A 715 -32.24 -8.62 29.89
C ASP A 715 -30.91 -9.29 30.31
N LEU A 716 -30.03 -8.51 30.95
CA LEU A 716 -28.67 -8.92 31.30
C LEU A 716 -28.64 -10.11 32.26
N GLU A 717 -29.63 -10.24 33.14
CA GLU A 717 -29.73 -11.37 34.06
C GLU A 717 -29.98 -12.69 33.30
N GLU A 718 -30.89 -12.67 32.32
CA GLU A 718 -31.13 -13.83 31.47
C GLU A 718 -29.90 -14.18 30.61
N PHE A 719 -29.19 -13.18 30.10
CA PHE A 719 -27.93 -13.40 29.39
C PHE A 719 -26.84 -14.00 30.31
N ASP A 720 -26.76 -13.58 31.58
CA ASP A 720 -25.84 -14.14 32.57
C ASP A 720 -26.18 -15.63 32.85
N GLN A 721 -27.48 -15.96 32.95
CA GLN A 721 -27.93 -17.35 33.10
C GLN A 721 -27.62 -18.20 31.87
N LEU A 722 -27.93 -17.71 30.66
CA LEU A 722 -27.58 -18.38 29.40
C LEU A 722 -26.06 -18.61 29.32
N HIS A 723 -25.26 -17.61 29.69
CA HIS A 723 -23.81 -17.72 29.65
C HIS A 723 -23.32 -18.86 30.54
N ALA A 724 -23.81 -18.94 31.78
CA ALA A 724 -23.46 -20.01 32.71
C ALA A 724 -23.82 -21.40 32.15
N SER A 725 -25.01 -21.56 31.58
CA SER A 725 -25.44 -22.82 30.96
C SER A 725 -24.59 -23.20 29.75
N CYS A 726 -24.31 -22.25 28.84
CA CYS A 726 -23.43 -22.48 27.69
C CYS A 726 -22.02 -22.89 28.11
N VAL A 727 -21.44 -22.23 29.12
CA VAL A 727 -20.09 -22.55 29.63
C VAL A 727 -20.07 -23.94 30.27
N ALA A 728 -21.08 -24.27 31.09
CA ALA A 728 -21.20 -25.59 31.71
C ALA A 728 -21.27 -26.71 30.66
N ASP A 729 -21.97 -26.49 29.55
CA ASP A 729 -22.12 -27.44 28.45
C ASP A 729 -20.97 -27.39 27.42
N GLY A 730 -19.95 -26.55 27.62
CA GLY A 730 -18.82 -26.41 26.69
C GLY A 730 -19.20 -25.84 25.31
N GLN A 731 -20.22 -24.99 25.26
CA GLN A 731 -20.75 -24.42 24.03
C GLN A 731 -20.07 -23.09 23.70
N LEU A 732 -19.39 -23.07 22.55
CA LEU A 732 -18.61 -21.96 22.02
C LEU A 732 -19.17 -21.47 20.68
N TYR A 733 -18.81 -20.25 20.29
CA TYR A 733 -19.13 -19.69 18.98
C TYR A 733 -17.86 -19.16 18.29
N ASP A 734 -17.46 -19.85 17.23
CA ASP A 734 -16.26 -19.52 16.46
C ASP A 734 -16.63 -19.36 14.98
N GLU A 735 -16.60 -18.13 14.46
CA GLU A 735 -16.99 -17.87 13.07
C GLU A 735 -16.18 -16.74 12.45
N THR A 736 -15.85 -16.88 11.17
CA THR A 736 -15.37 -15.77 10.34
C THR A 736 -16.55 -15.19 9.59
N ILE A 737 -16.92 -13.95 9.89
CA ILE A 737 -18.04 -13.23 9.28
C ILE A 737 -17.45 -12.25 8.27
N ASP A 738 -17.49 -12.60 6.99
CA ASP A 738 -17.00 -11.78 5.88
C ASP A 738 -18.03 -11.50 4.78
N ALA A 739 -19.27 -11.95 4.99
CA ALA A 739 -20.43 -11.62 4.18
C ALA A 739 -21.37 -10.67 4.93
N SER A 740 -22.11 -9.85 4.18
CA SER A 740 -23.18 -9.04 4.76
C SER A 740 -24.34 -9.96 5.18
N SER A 741 -24.80 -9.79 6.42
CA SER A 741 -25.98 -10.46 6.95
C SER A 741 -26.83 -9.47 7.74
N ILE A 742 -28.10 -9.80 7.96
CA ILE A 742 -28.95 -9.02 8.86
C ILE A 742 -28.42 -9.21 10.30
N ALA A 743 -28.35 -8.14 11.10
CA ALA A 743 -27.79 -8.24 12.45
C ALA A 743 -28.51 -9.29 13.33
N LYS A 744 -29.85 -9.35 13.25
CA LYS A 744 -30.66 -10.38 13.91
C LYS A 744 -30.29 -11.80 13.48
N GLU A 745 -29.92 -11.97 12.22
CA GLU A 745 -29.48 -13.24 11.65
C GLU A 745 -28.18 -13.72 12.29
N ALA A 746 -27.17 -12.84 12.32
CA ALA A 746 -25.88 -13.11 12.95
C ALA A 746 -26.02 -13.42 14.46
N LEU A 747 -26.89 -12.68 15.17
CA LEU A 747 -27.18 -12.92 16.57
C LEU A 747 -27.82 -14.29 16.81
N ASN A 748 -28.80 -14.68 15.98
CA ASN A 748 -29.44 -15.98 16.08
C ASN A 748 -28.50 -17.14 15.70
N ASN A 749 -27.59 -16.95 14.74
CA ASN A 749 -26.56 -17.96 14.43
C ASN A 749 -25.63 -18.22 15.62
N ALA A 750 -25.21 -17.16 16.32
CA ALA A 750 -24.44 -17.31 17.55
C ALA A 750 -25.24 -18.03 18.65
N LEU A 751 -26.48 -17.60 18.91
CA LEU A 751 -27.34 -18.20 19.94
C LEU A 751 -27.73 -19.65 19.64
N ALA A 752 -27.91 -20.01 18.36
CA ALA A 752 -28.19 -21.36 17.91
C ALA A 752 -27.12 -22.37 18.33
N CYS A 753 -25.84 -21.93 18.42
CA CYS A 753 -24.73 -22.75 18.91
C CYS A 753 -24.88 -23.18 20.38
N GLY A 754 -25.76 -22.49 21.11
CA GLY A 754 -26.16 -22.79 22.49
C GLY A 754 -27.66 -23.07 22.64
N TRP A 755 -28.32 -23.59 21.59
CA TRP A 755 -29.75 -23.94 21.59
C TRP A 755 -30.69 -22.80 22.03
N ALA A 756 -30.27 -21.55 21.80
CA ALA A 756 -31.02 -20.37 22.15
C ALA A 756 -31.47 -19.58 20.92
N GLU A 757 -32.52 -18.77 21.08
CA GLU A 757 -32.99 -17.81 20.08
C GLU A 757 -33.17 -16.43 20.71
N LEU A 758 -32.96 -15.38 19.91
CA LEU A 758 -33.19 -14.01 20.32
C LEU A 758 -34.69 -13.70 20.33
N THR A 759 -35.21 -13.30 21.49
CA THR A 759 -36.60 -12.87 21.65
C THR A 759 -36.70 -11.48 22.28
N ILE A 760 -37.92 -10.98 22.41
CA ILE A 760 -38.22 -9.74 23.13
C ILE A 760 -39.28 -10.06 24.17
N ALA A 761 -39.00 -9.72 25.43
CA ALA A 761 -39.92 -9.89 26.55
C ALA A 761 -39.99 -8.58 27.34
N ASN A 762 -41.20 -8.08 27.60
CA ASN A 762 -41.43 -6.83 28.35
C ASN A 762 -40.64 -5.60 27.83
N GLY A 763 -40.33 -5.56 26.53
CA GLY A 763 -39.55 -4.48 25.91
C GLY A 763 -38.04 -4.64 26.02
N LEU A 764 -37.54 -5.69 26.67
CA LEU A 764 -36.12 -6.04 26.75
C LEU A 764 -35.76 -7.13 25.74
N ILE A 765 -34.54 -7.06 25.23
CA ILE A 765 -33.95 -8.14 24.45
C ILE A 765 -33.60 -9.28 25.40
N ARG A 766 -34.22 -10.44 25.18
CA ARG A 766 -34.09 -11.60 26.06
C ARG A 766 -33.75 -12.85 25.24
N PRO A 767 -32.65 -13.56 25.56
CA PRO A 767 -32.39 -14.85 24.95
C PRO A 767 -33.30 -15.90 25.57
N VAL A 768 -33.76 -16.87 24.78
CA VAL A 768 -34.52 -18.01 25.29
C VAL A 768 -33.84 -19.29 24.84
N ARG A 769 -33.40 -20.11 25.80
CA ARG A 769 -32.77 -21.42 25.58
C ARG A 769 -33.83 -22.51 25.64
N ASP A 770 -33.77 -23.46 24.70
CA ASP A 770 -34.46 -24.73 24.87
C ASP A 770 -33.57 -25.63 25.74
N GLU A 771 -34.11 -26.15 26.84
CA GLU A 771 -33.36 -26.93 27.82
C GLU A 771 -34.26 -28.01 28.45
N PRO A 772 -33.68 -29.13 28.91
CA PRO A 772 -34.44 -30.16 29.61
C PRO A 772 -35.06 -29.61 30.89
N ARG A 773 -36.32 -29.98 31.12
CA ARG A 773 -37.14 -29.59 32.26
C ARG A 773 -37.71 -30.82 32.95
N ALA A 774 -37.72 -30.80 34.28
CA ALA A 774 -38.44 -31.76 35.09
C ALA A 774 -39.95 -31.58 34.85
N VAL A 775 -40.59 -32.60 34.25
CA VAL A 775 -42.01 -32.52 33.87
C VAL A 775 -42.87 -32.56 35.12
N PHE A 776 -43.43 -31.40 35.46
CA PHE A 776 -44.37 -31.25 36.56
C PHE A 776 -43.86 -31.81 37.90
N GLU A 777 -42.60 -31.56 38.24
CA GLU A 777 -42.09 -31.86 39.59
C GLU A 777 -42.41 -30.72 40.56
N ARG A 778 -42.91 -31.07 41.76
CA ARG A 778 -43.31 -30.10 42.80
C ARG A 778 -42.13 -29.27 43.31
N GLU A 779 -40.96 -29.88 43.44
CA GLU A 779 -39.79 -29.29 44.13
C GLU A 779 -38.78 -28.67 43.15
N TYR A 780 -38.62 -29.26 41.96
CA TYR A 780 -37.60 -28.87 40.97
C TYR A 780 -38.18 -28.50 39.59
N GLY A 781 -39.51 -28.44 39.45
CA GLY A 781 -40.18 -28.12 38.18
C GLY A 781 -40.05 -26.64 37.79
N PRO A 782 -40.09 -26.32 36.48
CA PRO A 782 -40.07 -24.95 35.99
C PRO A 782 -41.34 -24.20 36.41
N LYS A 783 -41.29 -22.86 36.44
CA LYS A 783 -42.48 -22.01 36.61
C LYS A 783 -43.47 -22.34 35.49
N THR A 784 -44.50 -23.11 35.82
CA THR A 784 -45.41 -23.73 34.84
C THR A 784 -46.73 -22.97 34.83
N GLN A 785 -47.10 -22.32 33.73
CA GLN A 785 -48.43 -21.69 33.63
C GLN A 785 -49.51 -22.75 33.39
N THR A 786 -50.67 -22.58 34.03
CA THR A 786 -51.79 -23.53 33.93
C THR A 786 -52.87 -22.99 33.01
N TYR A 787 -53.22 -23.75 31.97
CA TYR A 787 -54.33 -23.45 31.07
C TYR A 787 -55.32 -24.60 31.07
N SER A 788 -56.58 -24.30 31.34
CA SER A 788 -57.68 -25.26 31.36
C SER A 788 -58.92 -24.68 30.68
N PRO A 789 -59.91 -25.50 30.30
CA PRO A 789 -61.20 -25.01 29.82
C PRO A 789 -61.82 -23.88 30.66
N GLN A 790 -61.53 -23.84 31.98
CA GLN A 790 -62.01 -22.80 32.90
C GLN A 790 -61.35 -21.42 32.75
N ASN A 791 -60.21 -21.32 32.07
CA ASN A 791 -59.53 -20.04 31.79
C ASN A 791 -59.21 -19.82 30.29
N MET A 792 -59.66 -20.74 29.44
CA MET A 792 -59.61 -20.63 27.99
C MET A 792 -60.87 -19.98 27.44
N THR A 793 -60.73 -19.14 26.42
CA THR A 793 -61.83 -18.60 25.62
C THR A 793 -62.11 -19.44 24.38
N THR A 794 -61.18 -20.33 24.02
CA THR A 794 -61.38 -21.34 22.98
C THR A 794 -60.70 -22.63 23.43
N ALA A 795 -61.42 -23.75 23.31
CA ALA A 795 -60.92 -25.07 23.69
C ALA A 795 -59.62 -25.44 22.97
N LEU A 796 -58.81 -26.27 23.64
CA LEU A 796 -57.56 -26.79 23.09
C LEU A 796 -57.83 -27.60 21.82
N LYS A 797 -57.10 -27.27 20.75
CA LYS A 797 -57.03 -28.06 19.52
C LYS A 797 -55.61 -28.56 19.34
N ILE A 798 -55.47 -29.87 19.18
CA ILE A 798 -54.21 -30.54 18.85
C ILE A 798 -54.30 -31.00 17.41
N SER A 799 -53.33 -30.61 16.59
CA SER A 799 -53.22 -31.01 15.18
C SER A 799 -51.78 -31.37 14.85
N GLY A 800 -51.56 -32.56 14.28
CA GLY A 800 -50.26 -33.01 13.83
C GLY A 800 -50.30 -33.48 12.37
N PRO A 801 -49.18 -33.40 11.63
CA PRO A 801 -49.10 -33.99 10.31
C PRO A 801 -49.18 -35.52 10.40
N LEU A 802 -49.86 -36.15 9.44
CA LEU A 802 -49.75 -37.60 9.27
C LEU A 802 -48.36 -37.92 8.69
N PRO A 803 -47.62 -38.90 9.25
CA PRO A 803 -46.31 -39.28 8.74
C PRO A 803 -46.37 -39.59 7.24
N SER A 804 -45.46 -38.99 6.47
CA SER A 804 -45.34 -39.14 5.03
C SER A 804 -43.95 -39.61 4.63
N ILE A 805 -43.84 -40.34 3.51
CA ILE A 805 -42.54 -40.63 2.87
C ILE A 805 -41.79 -39.36 2.45
N ASN A 806 -42.51 -38.24 2.33
CA ASN A 806 -41.93 -36.95 2.02
C ASN A 806 -41.38 -36.22 3.25
N ASP A 807 -41.55 -36.75 4.47
CA ASP A 807 -40.96 -36.15 5.66
C ASP A 807 -39.47 -36.48 5.74
N TYR A 808 -38.70 -35.62 6.41
CA TYR A 808 -37.30 -35.91 6.65
C TYR A 808 -37.18 -37.08 7.64
N ASP A 809 -36.34 -38.05 7.30
CA ASP A 809 -36.05 -39.22 8.14
C ASP A 809 -34.61 -39.19 8.71
N ALA A 810 -33.89 -38.08 8.53
CA ALA A 810 -32.52 -37.89 8.96
C ALA A 810 -32.10 -36.42 8.89
N VAL A 811 -31.03 -36.05 9.60
CA VAL A 811 -30.43 -34.70 9.56
C VAL A 811 -28.93 -34.82 9.30
N ASP A 812 -28.39 -34.01 8.40
CA ASP A 812 -26.95 -33.85 8.20
C ASP A 812 -26.54 -32.43 8.56
N VAL A 813 -25.54 -32.29 9.42
CA VAL A 813 -25.03 -30.99 9.85
C VAL A 813 -23.69 -30.71 9.20
N GLU A 814 -23.64 -29.66 8.39
CA GLU A 814 -22.41 -29.11 7.84
C GLU A 814 -21.83 -28.08 8.83
N PHE A 815 -20.63 -28.33 9.34
CA PHE A 815 -19.94 -27.50 10.35
C PHE A 815 -18.51 -27.17 9.88
N TYR A 816 -17.91 -26.10 10.41
CA TYR A 816 -16.57 -25.68 9.97
C TYR A 816 -15.50 -26.18 10.95
N SER A 817 -14.80 -27.25 10.59
CA SER A 817 -13.90 -27.97 11.50
C SER A 817 -12.66 -27.15 11.89
N SER A 818 -12.41 -27.04 13.20
CA SER A 818 -11.19 -26.42 13.74
C SER A 818 -9.92 -27.26 13.52
N LYS A 819 -10.06 -28.52 13.11
CA LYS A 819 -8.93 -29.42 12.82
C LYS A 819 -8.48 -29.31 11.36
N SER A 820 -9.42 -29.38 10.42
CA SER A 820 -9.13 -29.34 8.98
C SER A 820 -9.18 -27.93 8.40
N TRP A 821 -9.81 -26.97 9.11
CA TRP A 821 -10.13 -25.63 8.60
C TRP A 821 -10.95 -25.67 7.30
N ALA A 822 -11.88 -26.61 7.24
CA ALA A 822 -12.80 -26.82 6.12
C ALA A 822 -14.20 -27.16 6.62
N TRP A 823 -15.19 -26.96 5.75
CA TRP A 823 -16.55 -27.45 5.99
C TRP A 823 -16.56 -28.98 5.92
N GLU A 824 -17.06 -29.62 6.98
CA GLU A 824 -17.24 -31.05 7.11
C GLU A 824 -18.71 -31.33 7.43
N THR A 825 -19.19 -32.53 7.09
CA THR A 825 -20.57 -32.95 7.38
C THR A 825 -20.57 -34.07 8.39
N VAL A 826 -21.44 -34.00 9.39
CA VAL A 826 -21.72 -35.10 10.32
C VAL A 826 -23.15 -35.58 10.13
N GLU A 827 -23.29 -36.90 9.95
CA GLU A 827 -24.58 -37.56 9.80
C GLU A 827 -25.23 -37.78 11.15
N CYS A 828 -26.46 -37.29 11.32
CA CYS A 828 -27.23 -37.44 12.54
C CYS A 828 -28.42 -38.36 12.27
N ARG A 829 -28.40 -39.56 12.86
CA ARG A 829 -29.39 -40.62 12.67
C ARG A 829 -29.88 -41.11 14.03
N TRP A 830 -31.19 -41.00 14.26
CA TRP A 830 -31.83 -41.68 15.39
C TRP A 830 -31.93 -43.19 15.12
N PRO A 831 -32.04 -44.03 16.17
CA PRO A 831 -32.25 -45.45 15.99
C PRO A 831 -33.49 -45.74 15.12
N GLY A 832 -33.28 -46.39 13.97
CA GLY A 832 -34.34 -46.68 12.99
C GLY A 832 -34.40 -45.73 11.80
N ASP A 833 -33.65 -44.61 11.80
CA ASP A 833 -33.52 -43.72 10.66
C ASP A 833 -32.75 -44.41 9.54
N LEU A 834 -33.31 -44.43 8.31
CA LEU A 834 -32.69 -45.05 7.13
C LEU A 834 -31.90 -44.04 6.28
N GLY A 835 -32.14 -42.74 6.45
CA GLY A 835 -31.48 -41.68 5.68
C GLY A 835 -31.97 -41.55 4.24
N LEU A 836 -33.22 -41.92 3.96
CA LEU A 836 -33.83 -41.85 2.62
C LEU A 836 -34.07 -40.40 2.18
N LYS A 837 -34.45 -39.52 3.10
CA LYS A 837 -34.66 -38.09 2.89
C LYS A 837 -34.05 -37.28 4.03
N VAL A 838 -32.89 -36.70 3.75
CA VAL A 838 -32.08 -36.01 4.75
C VAL A 838 -32.31 -34.49 4.73
N GLU A 839 -32.55 -33.90 5.90
CA GLU A 839 -32.49 -32.44 6.08
C GLU A 839 -31.02 -32.02 6.21
N LYS A 840 -30.52 -31.27 5.22
CA LYS A 840 -29.17 -30.69 5.30
C LYS A 840 -29.22 -29.33 5.98
N VAL A 841 -28.49 -29.18 7.07
CA VAL A 841 -28.40 -27.95 7.86
C VAL A 841 -26.96 -27.47 7.88
N LYS A 842 -26.74 -26.21 7.56
CA LYS A 842 -25.44 -25.55 7.73
C LYS A 842 -25.43 -24.86 9.08
N LEU A 843 -24.48 -25.21 9.94
CA LEU A 843 -24.36 -24.69 11.30
C LEU A 843 -23.05 -23.90 11.43
N PRO A 844 -23.05 -22.60 11.06
CA PRO A 844 -21.88 -21.76 11.25
C PRO A 844 -21.63 -21.53 12.75
N GLY A 845 -20.37 -21.35 13.15
CA GLY A 845 -20.01 -21.10 14.55
C GLY A 845 -19.63 -22.34 15.37
N VAL A 846 -20.09 -23.53 14.99
CA VAL A 846 -19.69 -24.79 15.63
C VAL A 846 -18.50 -25.39 14.90
N THR A 847 -17.41 -25.60 15.64
CA THR A 847 -16.13 -26.06 15.06
C THR A 847 -15.70 -27.47 15.49
N ASP A 848 -16.54 -28.13 16.28
CA ASP A 848 -16.34 -29.47 16.83
C ASP A 848 -17.38 -30.46 16.31
N ARG A 849 -16.94 -31.66 15.93
CA ARG A 849 -17.78 -32.70 15.31
C ARG A 849 -18.82 -33.24 16.29
N ASP A 850 -18.46 -33.46 17.55
CA ASP A 850 -19.38 -33.97 18.56
C ASP A 850 -20.49 -32.95 18.84
N ARG A 851 -20.14 -31.67 18.92
CA ARG A 851 -21.14 -30.60 19.07
C ARG A 851 -22.08 -30.50 17.88
N ALA A 852 -21.57 -30.59 16.66
CA ALA A 852 -22.39 -30.60 15.45
C ALA A 852 -23.36 -31.82 15.45
N TYR A 853 -22.87 -32.98 15.88
CA TYR A 853 -23.69 -34.20 16.02
C TYR A 853 -24.79 -34.04 17.07
N ARG A 854 -24.47 -33.55 18.29
CA ARG A 854 -25.46 -33.27 19.34
C ARG A 854 -26.57 -32.35 18.84
N TRP A 855 -26.17 -31.27 18.15
CA TRP A 855 -27.12 -30.33 17.57
C TRP A 855 -28.04 -31.00 16.53
N GLY A 856 -27.48 -31.80 15.61
CA GLY A 856 -28.26 -32.49 14.58
C GLY A 856 -29.15 -33.61 15.13
N MET A 857 -28.67 -34.37 16.13
CA MET A 857 -29.48 -35.39 16.81
C MET A 857 -30.64 -34.75 17.55
N ARG A 858 -30.43 -33.61 18.18
CA ARG A 858 -31.50 -32.85 18.81
C ARG A 858 -32.50 -32.33 17.78
N ARG A 859 -32.03 -31.76 16.65
CA ARG A 859 -32.86 -31.36 15.51
C ARG A 859 -33.74 -32.50 15.01
N ARG A 860 -33.16 -33.70 14.88
CA ARG A 860 -33.92 -34.90 14.49
C ARG A 860 -34.94 -35.31 15.57
N GLY A 861 -34.58 -35.20 16.84
CA GLY A 861 -35.49 -35.41 17.97
C GLY A 861 -36.72 -34.47 17.91
N HIS A 862 -36.55 -33.21 17.55
CA HIS A 862 -37.68 -32.29 17.35
C HIS A 862 -38.63 -32.76 16.24
N GLN A 863 -38.12 -33.26 15.12
CA GLN A 863 -38.94 -33.78 14.01
C GLN A 863 -39.75 -35.02 14.44
N LEU A 864 -39.22 -35.84 15.37
CA LEU A 864 -39.86 -37.08 15.84
C LEU A 864 -40.89 -36.85 16.95
N PHE A 865 -40.58 -35.98 17.92
CA PHE A 865 -41.35 -35.89 19.17
C PHE A 865 -42.08 -34.56 19.37
N ARG A 866 -41.88 -33.57 18.47
CA ARG A 866 -42.53 -32.25 18.56
C ARG A 866 -43.25 -31.85 17.26
N SER A 867 -43.83 -32.82 16.56
CA SER A 867 -44.58 -32.61 15.31
C SER A 867 -45.97 -32.00 15.54
N ASP A 868 -46.56 -32.23 16.70
CA ASP A 868 -47.92 -31.76 17.00
C ASP A 868 -47.95 -30.27 17.34
N THR A 869 -49.01 -29.60 16.87
CA THR A 869 -49.30 -28.20 17.18
C THR A 869 -50.50 -28.12 18.11
N TYR A 870 -50.31 -27.45 19.23
CA TYR A 870 -51.31 -27.18 20.26
C TYR A 870 -51.78 -25.74 20.08
N THR A 871 -53.09 -25.51 19.95
CA THR A 871 -53.67 -24.17 19.80
C THR A 871 -54.86 -23.96 20.74
N TRP A 872 -54.89 -22.82 21.42
CA TRP A 872 -56.00 -22.42 22.29
C TRP A 872 -56.05 -20.89 22.37
N ALA A 873 -57.07 -20.34 23.02
CA ALA A 873 -57.12 -18.91 23.32
C ALA A 873 -57.50 -18.68 24.78
N THR A 874 -57.03 -17.57 25.35
CA THR A 874 -57.36 -17.14 26.72
C THR A 874 -57.76 -15.66 26.72
N THR A 875 -58.15 -15.14 27.89
CA THR A 875 -58.15 -13.69 28.14
C THR A 875 -56.70 -13.20 28.33
N LEU A 876 -56.45 -12.22 29.20
CA LEU A 876 -55.10 -11.71 29.48
C LEU A 876 -54.15 -12.74 30.14
N ALA A 877 -54.66 -13.86 30.65
CA ALA A 877 -53.84 -14.91 31.27
C ALA A 877 -52.75 -15.48 30.34
N GLY A 878 -52.97 -15.47 29.03
CA GLY A 878 -51.98 -15.87 28.03
C GLY A 878 -50.72 -15.00 28.02
N ARG A 879 -50.81 -13.74 28.47
CA ARG A 879 -49.66 -12.83 28.56
C ARG A 879 -48.63 -13.22 29.61
N ASN A 880 -48.96 -14.17 30.49
CA ASN A 880 -48.02 -14.71 31.47
C ASN A 880 -47.05 -15.75 30.85
N SER A 881 -47.23 -16.10 29.58
CA SER A 881 -46.37 -17.01 28.83
C SER A 881 -45.67 -16.30 27.68
N GLY A 882 -44.38 -16.58 27.53
CA GLY A 882 -43.55 -16.17 26.40
C GLY A 882 -43.13 -17.36 25.53
N TYR A 883 -42.26 -17.10 24.56
CA TYR A 883 -41.66 -18.15 23.74
C TYR A 883 -40.93 -19.18 24.62
N LEU A 884 -41.16 -20.46 24.35
CA LEU A 884 -40.73 -21.63 25.12
C LEU A 884 -41.06 -21.61 26.61
N SER A 885 -42.07 -20.87 27.04
CA SER A 885 -42.62 -21.07 28.38
C SER A 885 -43.20 -22.48 28.50
N PHE A 886 -42.93 -23.14 29.64
CA PHE A 886 -43.49 -24.45 29.95
C PHE A 886 -44.90 -24.28 30.53
N CYS A 887 -45.88 -25.00 30.00
CA CYS A 887 -47.26 -24.90 30.43
C CYS A 887 -47.89 -26.26 30.68
N ALA A 888 -48.72 -26.34 31.72
CA ALA A 888 -49.65 -27.44 31.96
C ALA A 888 -50.97 -27.08 31.29
N VAL A 889 -51.29 -27.75 30.18
CA VAL A 889 -52.49 -27.46 29.39
C VAL A 889 -53.45 -28.64 29.51
N ALA A 890 -54.74 -28.37 29.71
CA ALA A 890 -55.76 -29.38 29.77
C ALA A 890 -56.80 -29.21 28.65
N SER A 891 -57.37 -30.33 28.19
CA SER A 891 -58.57 -30.39 27.37
C SER A 891 -59.78 -30.82 28.21
N ASP A 892 -60.96 -30.80 27.59
CA ASP A 892 -62.24 -31.32 28.10
C ASP A 892 -62.57 -32.71 27.51
N THR A 893 -61.57 -33.42 26.98
CA THR A 893 -61.78 -34.71 26.32
C THR A 893 -62.02 -35.83 27.33
N PRO A 894 -63.14 -36.58 27.25
CA PRO A 894 -63.43 -37.67 28.18
C PRO A 894 -62.31 -38.72 28.25
N GLY A 895 -61.97 -39.18 29.47
CA GLY A 895 -60.91 -40.17 29.72
C GLY A 895 -59.47 -39.65 29.67
N LEU A 896 -59.28 -38.32 29.51
CA LEU A 896 -57.99 -37.64 29.60
C LEU A 896 -57.96 -36.75 30.86
N CYS A 897 -57.37 -35.56 30.79
CA CYS A 897 -57.44 -34.61 31.88
C CYS A 897 -58.84 -33.98 31.97
N GLN A 898 -59.32 -33.82 33.19
CA GLN A 898 -60.51 -33.08 33.54
C GLN A 898 -60.11 -31.76 34.18
N SER A 899 -60.91 -30.72 33.98
CA SER A 899 -60.73 -29.44 34.66
C SER A 899 -61.94 -29.03 35.48
N GLY A 900 -61.69 -28.37 36.61
CA GLY A 900 -62.74 -27.80 37.46
C GLY A 900 -62.28 -26.55 38.21
N LEU A 901 -63.15 -26.02 39.06
CA LEU A 901 -62.84 -24.96 40.03
C LEU A 901 -62.71 -25.56 41.43
N LEU A 902 -61.79 -25.02 42.23
CA LEU A 902 -61.67 -25.34 43.65
C LEU A 902 -62.65 -24.46 44.44
N PHE A 903 -63.69 -25.06 45.01
CA PHE A 903 -64.68 -24.35 45.83
C PHE A 903 -64.32 -24.31 47.31
N GLY A 904 -63.64 -25.35 47.81
CA GLY A 904 -63.35 -25.48 49.22
C GLY A 904 -62.11 -26.31 49.48
N VAL A 905 -61.42 -25.97 50.57
CA VAL A 905 -60.35 -26.78 51.15
C VAL A 905 -60.64 -26.98 52.63
N GLN A 906 -60.82 -28.24 53.03
CA GLN A 906 -61.07 -28.62 54.42
C GLN A 906 -59.88 -29.40 54.97
N PRO A 907 -59.24 -28.95 56.06
CA PRO A 907 -58.20 -29.72 56.73
C PRO A 907 -58.79 -30.95 57.42
N VAL A 908 -58.13 -32.10 57.26
CA VAL A 908 -58.46 -33.37 57.91
C VAL A 908 -57.22 -34.01 58.52
N ILE A 909 -57.40 -35.01 59.39
CA ILE A 909 -56.27 -35.74 59.97
C ILE A 909 -55.50 -36.44 58.84
N GLY A 910 -54.25 -36.04 58.63
CA GLY A 910 -53.38 -36.59 57.59
C GLY A 910 -53.57 -36.02 56.20
N GLY A 911 -54.21 -34.85 56.03
CA GLY A 911 -54.18 -34.12 54.75
C GLY A 911 -55.27 -33.07 54.58
N LEU A 912 -55.62 -32.78 53.33
CA LEU A 912 -56.61 -31.78 52.93
C LEU A 912 -57.64 -32.46 52.01
N ILE A 913 -58.93 -32.20 52.24
CA ILE A 913 -60.01 -32.52 51.31
C ILE A 913 -60.26 -31.30 50.44
N LEU A 914 -60.21 -31.48 49.13
CA LEU A 914 -60.50 -30.47 48.12
C LEU A 914 -61.89 -30.73 47.54
N GLU A 915 -62.71 -29.69 47.44
CA GLU A 915 -64.04 -29.73 46.83
C GLU A 915 -63.96 -29.18 45.39
N SER A 916 -64.28 -30.04 44.43
CA SER A 916 -64.35 -29.74 42.99
C SER A 916 -65.74 -29.26 42.59
N SER A 917 -65.84 -28.36 41.61
CA SER A 917 -67.14 -27.94 41.05
C SER A 917 -67.80 -28.99 40.13
N GLU A 918 -67.02 -29.95 39.62
CA GLU A 918 -67.45 -30.99 38.68
C GLU A 918 -67.12 -32.38 39.25
N PRO A 919 -67.93 -33.41 38.95
CA PRO A 919 -67.69 -34.75 39.44
C PRO A 919 -66.42 -35.33 38.79
N LEU A 920 -65.44 -35.75 39.59
CA LEU A 920 -64.14 -36.27 39.18
C LEU A 920 -64.26 -37.68 38.58
N ASP A 921 -63.71 -37.88 37.37
CA ASP A 921 -63.75 -39.16 36.66
C ASP A 921 -62.61 -40.11 37.09
N TRP A 922 -62.95 -41.16 37.84
CA TRP A 922 -62.01 -42.20 38.30
C TRP A 922 -62.07 -43.50 37.47
N THR A 923 -62.86 -43.53 36.39
CA THR A 923 -63.17 -44.76 35.64
C THR A 923 -61.94 -45.40 34.96
N ALA A 924 -60.88 -44.62 34.72
CA ALA A 924 -59.62 -45.10 34.17
C ALA A 924 -58.84 -46.04 35.11
N GLY A 925 -59.13 -46.02 36.42
CA GLY A 925 -58.42 -46.81 37.44
C GLY A 925 -56.96 -46.36 37.65
N GLY A 926 -56.30 -46.94 38.65
CA GLY A 926 -54.90 -46.62 38.97
C GLY A 926 -54.67 -45.28 39.68
N ALA A 927 -53.42 -44.83 39.73
CA ALA A 927 -53.03 -43.60 40.42
C ALA A 927 -53.51 -42.36 39.65
N HIS A 928 -54.13 -41.42 40.36
CA HIS A 928 -54.56 -40.14 39.83
C HIS A 928 -53.76 -39.00 40.44
N LYS A 929 -53.69 -37.89 39.70
CA LYS A 929 -52.99 -36.67 40.09
C LYS A 929 -53.91 -35.48 39.97
N ILE A 930 -53.71 -34.51 40.86
CA ILE A 930 -54.42 -33.22 40.82
C ILE A 930 -53.44 -32.05 40.87
N GLY A 931 -53.54 -31.15 39.89
CA GLY A 931 -52.83 -29.88 39.85
C GLY A 931 -53.76 -28.72 40.15
N ILE A 932 -53.26 -27.67 40.81
CA ILE A 932 -54.07 -26.51 41.22
C ILE A 932 -53.37 -25.23 40.76
N SER A 933 -54.09 -24.31 40.10
CA SER A 933 -53.51 -23.02 39.71
C SER A 933 -53.41 -22.07 40.91
N ARG A 934 -52.24 -21.46 41.12
CA ARG A 934 -52.07 -20.30 42.02
C ARG A 934 -52.69 -19.04 41.41
N LEU A 935 -52.76 -17.97 42.20
CA LEU A 935 -53.34 -16.69 41.78
C LEU A 935 -52.61 -16.08 40.57
N ASP A 936 -51.30 -16.28 40.47
CA ASP A 936 -50.47 -15.79 39.36
C ASP A 936 -50.55 -16.68 38.10
N GLY A 937 -51.40 -17.71 38.12
CA GLY A 937 -51.59 -18.67 37.04
C GLY A 937 -50.62 -19.85 37.06
N THR A 938 -49.66 -19.89 38.00
CA THR A 938 -48.70 -20.99 38.07
C THR A 938 -49.30 -22.28 38.64
N LEU A 939 -48.78 -23.41 38.20
CA LEU A 939 -49.18 -24.72 38.66
C LEU A 939 -48.61 -25.02 40.05
N SER A 940 -49.49 -25.47 40.93
CA SER A 940 -49.20 -26.12 42.19
C SER A 940 -49.46 -27.63 42.06
N GLY A 941 -48.54 -28.45 42.55
CA GLY A 941 -48.60 -29.90 42.37
C GLY A 941 -47.83 -30.37 41.12
N PRO A 942 -48.18 -31.54 40.55
CA PRO A 942 -49.35 -32.36 40.84
C PRO A 942 -49.23 -33.10 42.16
N TYR A 943 -50.34 -33.20 42.87
CA TYR A 943 -50.48 -33.96 44.10
C TYR A 943 -51.09 -35.34 43.79
N PRO A 944 -50.62 -36.42 44.43
CA PRO A 944 -51.34 -37.69 44.42
C PRO A 944 -52.76 -37.50 44.94
N ALA A 945 -53.74 -37.95 44.17
CA ALA A 945 -55.15 -37.78 44.48
C ALA A 945 -55.73 -39.09 45.03
N THR A 946 -56.42 -39.03 46.17
CA THR A 946 -57.16 -40.16 46.75
C THR A 946 -58.66 -39.88 46.71
N GLN A 947 -59.42 -40.80 46.10
CA GLN A 947 -60.87 -40.66 45.97
C GLN A 947 -61.57 -40.68 47.34
N ILE A 948 -62.47 -39.72 47.57
CA ILE A 948 -63.41 -39.72 48.71
C ILE A 948 -64.82 -39.99 48.17
N ASP A 949 -65.28 -39.14 47.26
CA ASP A 949 -66.53 -39.31 46.51
C ASP A 949 -66.40 -38.66 45.12
N GLU A 950 -67.52 -38.37 44.45
CA GLU A 950 -67.55 -37.78 43.12
C GLU A 950 -67.04 -36.33 43.11
N PHE A 951 -67.21 -35.54 44.16
CA PHE A 951 -66.81 -34.11 44.20
C PHE A 951 -65.64 -33.82 45.15
N HIS A 952 -65.32 -34.75 46.03
CA HIS A 952 -64.28 -34.59 47.04
C HIS A 952 -63.08 -35.50 46.77
N VAL A 953 -61.89 -34.91 46.86
CA VAL A 953 -60.61 -35.59 46.71
C VAL A 953 -59.69 -35.24 47.85
N ARG A 954 -58.97 -36.23 48.39
CA ARG A 954 -57.96 -36.00 49.42
C ARG A 954 -56.56 -35.90 48.80
N VAL A 955 -55.81 -34.90 49.25
CA VAL A 955 -54.37 -34.74 49.02
C VAL A 955 -53.64 -34.67 50.37
N ASP A 956 -52.35 -35.01 50.40
CA ASP A 956 -51.57 -34.99 51.64
C ASP A 956 -51.27 -33.57 52.13
N ASP A 957 -50.97 -32.64 51.20
CA ASP A 957 -50.65 -31.26 51.51
C ASP A 957 -50.70 -30.38 50.24
N LEU A 958 -50.73 -29.05 50.41
CA LEU A 958 -50.54 -28.05 49.35
C LEU A 958 -49.33 -27.17 49.69
N ASP A 959 -48.54 -26.78 48.70
CA ASP A 959 -47.39 -25.87 48.90
C ASP A 959 -47.78 -24.38 48.98
N PHE A 960 -49.08 -24.08 48.92
CA PHE A 960 -49.63 -22.74 49.03
C PHE A 960 -51.00 -22.80 49.70
N VAL A 961 -51.48 -21.64 50.17
CA VAL A 961 -52.82 -21.49 50.74
C VAL A 961 -53.75 -20.92 49.67
N PRO A 962 -54.79 -21.66 49.22
CA PRO A 962 -55.78 -21.15 48.29
C PRO A 962 -56.53 -19.94 48.88
N SER A 963 -56.77 -18.93 48.06
CA SER A 963 -57.56 -17.77 48.48
C SER A 963 -59.05 -18.11 48.42
N ASN A 964 -59.77 -17.79 49.51
CA ASN A 964 -61.23 -17.90 49.60
C ASN A 964 -61.93 -16.55 49.35
N ASP A 965 -61.20 -15.54 48.85
CA ASP A 965 -61.77 -14.24 48.54
C ASP A 965 -62.68 -14.32 47.30
N PRO A 966 -63.99 -14.05 47.43
CA PRO A 966 -64.92 -14.08 46.30
C PRO A 966 -64.65 -12.99 45.25
N ALA A 967 -63.82 -11.98 45.56
CA ALA A 967 -63.39 -10.97 44.59
C ALA A 967 -62.26 -11.46 43.67
N LEU A 968 -61.60 -12.58 44.01
CA LEU A 968 -60.55 -13.19 43.21
C LEU A 968 -61.10 -14.38 42.42
N ASN A 969 -60.46 -14.69 41.29
CA ASN A 969 -60.82 -15.87 40.52
C ASN A 969 -60.50 -17.15 41.30
N SER A 970 -61.46 -18.07 41.40
CA SER A 970 -61.25 -19.39 42.02
C SER A 970 -60.07 -20.14 41.37
N PRO A 971 -59.26 -20.86 42.16
CA PRO A 971 -58.22 -21.74 41.63
C PRO A 971 -58.78 -22.80 40.69
N ARG A 972 -58.03 -23.13 39.64
CA ARG A 972 -58.42 -24.12 38.62
C ARG A 972 -57.78 -25.44 38.99
N LEU A 973 -58.59 -26.49 38.98
CA LEU A 973 -58.17 -27.87 39.18
C LEU A 973 -57.91 -28.52 37.82
N LEU A 974 -56.84 -29.30 37.75
CA LEU A 974 -56.52 -30.23 36.68
C LEU A 974 -56.44 -31.63 37.29
N PHE A 975 -57.31 -32.55 36.89
CA PHE A 975 -57.41 -33.87 37.47
C PHE A 975 -57.33 -34.95 36.39
N GLY A 976 -56.73 -36.10 36.70
CA GLY A 976 -56.80 -37.27 35.82
C GLY A 976 -55.79 -38.35 36.18
N PRO A 977 -55.67 -39.40 35.36
CA PRO A 977 -54.68 -40.45 35.54
C PRO A 977 -53.25 -39.89 35.57
N ALA A 978 -52.34 -40.54 36.31
CA ALA A 978 -50.99 -40.05 36.59
C ALA A 978 -50.17 -39.63 35.35
N ASP A 979 -50.43 -40.24 34.18
CA ASP A 979 -49.74 -39.98 32.91
C ASP A 979 -50.53 -39.06 31.96
N LYS A 980 -51.76 -38.64 32.33
CA LYS A 980 -52.70 -37.93 31.45
C LYS A 980 -53.41 -36.73 32.08
N TRP A 981 -53.08 -36.38 33.32
CA TRP A 981 -53.72 -35.30 34.08
C TRP A 981 -53.44 -33.89 33.52
N ALA A 982 -52.40 -33.71 32.68
CA ALA A 982 -52.14 -32.49 31.91
C ALA A 982 -51.21 -32.76 30.71
N TYR A 983 -51.34 -31.97 29.65
CA TYR A 983 -50.41 -31.92 28.53
C TYR A 983 -49.24 -30.98 28.86
N PRO A 984 -47.98 -31.46 28.82
CA PRO A 984 -46.81 -30.59 28.94
C PRO A 984 -46.56 -29.90 27.59
N VAL A 985 -46.69 -28.58 27.56
CA VAL A 985 -46.61 -27.78 26.32
C VAL A 985 -45.49 -26.75 26.43
N LEU A 986 -44.74 -26.59 25.34
CA LEU A 986 -43.84 -25.46 25.11
C LEU A 986 -44.55 -24.43 24.24
N VAL A 987 -44.73 -23.22 24.75
CA VAL A 987 -45.38 -22.13 24.01
C VAL A 987 -44.50 -21.68 22.85
N THR A 988 -45.06 -21.57 21.65
CA THR A 988 -44.38 -21.09 20.45
C THR A 988 -44.89 -19.72 20.02
N SER A 989 -46.11 -19.33 20.40
CA SER A 989 -46.57 -17.94 20.33
C SER A 989 -47.65 -17.63 21.36
N ALA A 990 -47.71 -16.37 21.77
CA ALA A 990 -48.71 -15.81 22.70
C ALA A 990 -49.12 -14.42 22.20
N ASP A 991 -50.07 -14.38 21.27
CA ASP A 991 -50.38 -13.21 20.45
C ASP A 991 -51.66 -12.51 20.94
N PRO A 992 -51.57 -11.32 21.56
CA PRO A 992 -52.74 -10.57 22.01
C PRO A 992 -53.53 -10.01 20.81
N SER A 993 -54.84 -10.24 20.77
CA SER A 993 -55.74 -9.72 19.74
C SER A 993 -57.16 -9.55 20.30
N GLY A 994 -57.75 -8.36 20.12
CA GLY A 994 -59.16 -8.11 20.42
C GLY A 994 -59.60 -8.43 21.86
N GLY A 995 -58.72 -8.25 22.86
CA GLY A 995 -58.99 -8.57 24.27
C GLY A 995 -58.70 -10.02 24.68
N ASN A 996 -58.40 -10.89 23.72
CA ASN A 996 -57.94 -12.26 23.94
C ASN A 996 -56.43 -12.39 23.67
N VAL A 997 -55.86 -13.52 24.08
CA VAL A 997 -54.51 -13.95 23.70
C VAL A 997 -54.63 -15.28 22.99
N SER A 998 -54.22 -15.32 21.73
CA SER A 998 -54.13 -16.54 20.92
C SER A 998 -52.83 -17.25 21.26
N MET A 999 -52.94 -18.51 21.67
CA MET A 999 -51.82 -19.31 22.14
C MET A 999 -51.53 -20.42 21.14
N LYS A 1000 -50.24 -20.61 20.84
CA LYS A 1000 -49.73 -21.75 20.09
C LYS A 1000 -48.60 -22.41 20.87
N GLY A 1001 -48.49 -23.71 20.75
CA GLY A 1001 -47.42 -24.48 21.37
C GLY A 1001 -47.12 -25.79 20.64
N MET A 1002 -46.11 -26.48 21.13
CA MET A 1002 -45.70 -27.82 20.72
C MET A 1002 -45.58 -28.70 21.98
N PRO A 1003 -45.67 -30.03 21.88
CA PRO A 1003 -45.50 -30.87 23.05
C PRO A 1003 -44.07 -30.75 23.58
N TYR A 1004 -43.94 -30.75 24.90
CA TYR A 1004 -42.65 -31.00 25.53
C TYR A 1004 -42.41 -32.51 25.59
N ASP A 1005 -41.24 -32.94 25.13
CA ASP A 1005 -40.79 -34.33 25.22
C ASP A 1005 -39.32 -34.35 25.63
N ALA A 1006 -39.03 -35.06 26.73
CA ALA A 1006 -37.69 -35.16 27.30
C ALA A 1006 -36.73 -35.96 26.40
N ARG A 1007 -37.25 -36.82 25.51
CA ARG A 1007 -36.41 -37.62 24.60
C ARG A 1007 -35.65 -36.73 23.61
N VAL A 1008 -36.13 -35.54 23.29
CA VAL A 1008 -35.42 -34.59 22.41
C VAL A 1008 -33.99 -34.30 22.89
N TYR A 1009 -33.74 -34.35 24.20
CA TYR A 1009 -32.46 -34.05 24.82
C TYR A 1009 -31.55 -35.28 25.02
N THR A 1010 -31.98 -36.48 24.57
CA THR A 1010 -31.27 -37.76 24.82
C THR A 1010 -29.80 -37.74 24.39
N TYR A 1011 -29.49 -37.01 23.32
CA TYR A 1011 -28.17 -36.98 22.70
C TYR A 1011 -27.36 -35.72 23.03
N ASP A 1012 -27.80 -34.87 23.97
CA ASP A 1012 -27.16 -33.59 24.25
C ASP A 1012 -25.73 -33.72 24.82
N HIS A 1013 -25.37 -34.91 25.30
CA HIS A 1013 -24.02 -35.25 25.79
C HIS A 1013 -23.36 -36.39 24.99
N ALA A 1014 -23.91 -36.78 23.83
CA ALA A 1014 -23.37 -37.88 23.04
C ALA A 1014 -22.09 -37.49 22.28
N THR A 1015 -21.25 -38.46 21.96
CA THR A 1015 -20.14 -38.33 21.02
C THR A 1015 -20.60 -38.78 19.63
N ALA A 1016 -20.09 -38.13 18.58
CA ALA A 1016 -20.41 -38.52 17.22
C ALA A 1016 -19.83 -39.92 16.93
N PRO A 1017 -20.58 -40.82 16.27
CA PRO A 1017 -20.05 -42.12 15.85
C PRO A 1017 -18.92 -41.91 14.84
N ASP A 1018 -17.88 -42.76 14.87
CA ASP A 1018 -16.70 -42.65 13.99
C ASP A 1018 -17.06 -42.67 12.49
#